data_AF-A0AAJ6B1M8-F1
#
_entry.id   AF-A0AAJ6B1M8-F1
#
_cell.length_a   1.000
_cell.length_b   1.000
_cell.length_c   1.000
_cell.angle_alpha   90.00
_cell.angle_beta   90.00
_cell.angle_gamma   90.00
#
_symmetry.space_group_name_H-M   'P 1'
#
loop_
_entity.id
_entity.type
_entity.pdbx_description
1 polymer ?
#
loop_
_entity_poly.entity_id
_entity_poly.type
_entity_poly.pdbx_seq_one_letter_code
_entity_poly.pdbx_strand_id
1 'polypeptide(L)'
;MISPSLGVCYYPEHWPEDWWEADAARMAEVGIAWVRIGEFAWSRFEPTPGELHFDWIIRAMDVFHRHGIKVVVGTPTATPPRWMVDKHPDMLAVDLNGKRKGFGSRRHYDFSHLPYREEAGRITRLLAEAVGQHPALGAWQTDNEYGCHDTTYSYSPAAKEGFQLWLQQKYDTVDALNQAWGNVFWSMEYNRFDQVELPNLLVTEAAPAHGLDFRRYASDQVAAFNRVQFDILKSIRPDLPVIHNFMSRTTDFDHYDVAETLDIASWDSYPLGHLAVSDEPEETKHLYMRQGDPDNAAFHHDLYRAVGHGRWWIMEQQPGPVNWAQFNPDPLPGMARLWAWEAFSHGAEVVTYFRWRQAPFAQEQMHAGLMRPDREPAPAYHEASQVAQELKTLDLSGMVGKARVALVFDYQSEWAWQIQPQAKGFTHSAHVRGLYAAFRKHGVDIDILPPSTKSFAGYDVVAIPALFAWNDDLRSAIADFEGHLLIGPRSGSKTQDFSIPANLAPDLPSNLLDVKVMRVDSIDPSIDVEVRGSGSIHHWRERLETRANVVIEDVDGWPVLVNQGKLYYLGASGSKALIQRVVDQLIEEADLPTINLPAGVRCRTRAGFRVYVNYGAGPATLNPATDESGYVLGTAELTAAGVTVAKLATAG
;
A
#
# COMPACT_ATOMS: atom_id res chain seq x y z
N MET A 1 12.44 18.34 -14.59
CA MET A 1 12.60 18.12 -13.14
C MET A 1 11.22 18.02 -12.53
N ILE A 2 11.00 17.06 -11.64
CA ILE A 2 9.70 16.85 -10.98
C ILE A 2 9.67 17.75 -9.75
N SER A 3 8.78 18.75 -9.77
CA SER A 3 8.56 19.67 -8.65
C SER A 3 7.29 19.24 -7.90
N PRO A 4 7.32 19.17 -6.55
CA PRO A 4 6.14 18.82 -5.77
C PRO A 4 4.96 19.74 -6.09
N SER A 5 3.78 19.17 -6.26
CA SER A 5 2.57 19.91 -6.60
C SER A 5 1.37 19.46 -5.75
N LEU A 6 0.37 20.32 -5.63
CA LEU A 6 -0.91 19.97 -5.02
C LEU A 6 -1.97 19.69 -6.08
N GLY A 7 -2.88 18.77 -5.75
CA GLY A 7 -4.02 18.41 -6.56
C GLY A 7 -5.33 18.36 -5.76
N VAL A 8 -6.44 18.18 -6.46
CA VAL A 8 -7.73 17.84 -5.82
C VAL A 8 -8.59 16.93 -6.71
N CYS A 9 -9.31 15.98 -6.09
CA CYS A 9 -10.35 15.22 -6.78
C CYS A 9 -11.61 16.08 -6.92
N TYR A 10 -12.11 16.25 -8.14
CA TYR A 10 -13.30 17.05 -8.45
C TYR A 10 -14.32 16.23 -9.24
N TYR A 11 -15.58 16.60 -9.10
CA TYR A 11 -16.71 15.90 -9.71
C TYR A 11 -17.61 16.93 -10.40
N PRO A 12 -17.25 17.41 -11.61
CA PRO A 12 -18.07 18.39 -12.33
C PRO A 12 -19.52 17.93 -12.48
N GLU A 13 -19.74 16.63 -12.67
CA GLU A 13 -21.05 15.99 -12.82
C GLU A 13 -21.95 16.07 -11.58
N HIS A 14 -21.41 16.44 -10.42
CA HIS A 14 -22.17 16.63 -9.18
C HIS A 14 -22.69 18.07 -9.01
N TRP A 15 -22.25 19.01 -9.85
CA TRP A 15 -22.46 20.43 -9.62
C TRP A 15 -22.96 21.16 -10.86
N PRO A 16 -23.73 22.24 -10.69
CA PRO A 16 -24.11 23.10 -11.81
C PRO A 16 -22.90 23.60 -12.60
N GLU A 17 -23.02 23.62 -13.94
CA GLU A 17 -21.93 24.00 -14.84
C GLU A 17 -21.49 25.47 -14.64
N ASP A 18 -22.39 26.35 -14.23
CA ASP A 18 -22.09 27.75 -13.89
C ASP A 18 -21.19 27.90 -12.65
N TRP A 19 -20.97 26.83 -11.87
CA TRP A 19 -20.04 26.84 -10.73
C TRP A 19 -18.62 26.48 -11.13
N TRP A 20 -18.40 25.78 -12.24
CA TRP A 20 -17.10 25.20 -12.60
C TRP A 20 -16.00 26.24 -12.73
N GLU A 21 -16.29 27.37 -13.39
CA GLU A 21 -15.31 28.46 -13.58
C GLU A 21 -14.85 29.04 -12.24
N ALA A 22 -15.78 29.26 -11.31
CA ALA A 22 -15.48 29.79 -9.99
C ALA A 22 -14.74 28.76 -9.11
N ASP A 23 -15.08 27.47 -9.22
CA ASP A 23 -14.37 26.40 -8.54
C ASP A 23 -12.92 26.30 -9.04
N ALA A 24 -12.69 26.31 -10.36
CA ALA A 24 -11.35 26.25 -10.95
C ALA A 24 -10.48 27.49 -10.63
N ALA A 25 -11.07 28.69 -10.64
CA ALA A 25 -10.38 29.90 -10.22
C ALA A 25 -9.90 29.82 -8.77
N ARG A 26 -10.74 29.32 -7.86
CA ARG A 26 -10.37 29.12 -6.44
C ARG A 26 -9.32 28.02 -6.27
N MET A 27 -9.39 26.93 -7.04
CA MET A 27 -8.35 25.90 -7.05
C MET A 27 -6.99 26.51 -7.40
N ALA A 28 -6.91 27.31 -8.46
CA ALA A 28 -5.68 27.99 -8.86
C ALA A 28 -5.19 28.99 -7.79
N GLU A 29 -6.09 29.73 -7.14
CA GLU A 29 -5.77 30.65 -6.04
C GLU A 29 -5.13 29.93 -4.84
N VAL A 30 -5.65 28.75 -4.47
CA VAL A 30 -5.09 27.90 -3.41
C VAL A 30 -3.71 27.35 -3.79
N GLY A 31 -3.38 27.29 -5.09
CA GLY A 31 -2.15 26.70 -5.61
C GLY A 31 -2.31 25.24 -6.04
N ILE A 32 -3.55 24.79 -6.29
CA ILE A 32 -3.82 23.48 -6.92
C ILE A 32 -3.37 23.55 -8.38
N ALA A 33 -2.52 22.60 -8.77
CA ALA A 33 -2.01 22.47 -10.15
C ALA A 33 -2.63 21.27 -10.89
N TRP A 34 -3.21 20.32 -10.16
CA TRP A 34 -3.78 19.08 -10.70
C TRP A 34 -5.22 18.85 -10.27
N VAL A 35 -6.06 18.35 -11.16
CA VAL A 35 -7.44 17.94 -10.84
C VAL A 35 -7.72 16.56 -11.41
N ARG A 36 -8.25 15.63 -10.59
CA ARG A 36 -8.76 14.33 -11.05
C ARG A 36 -10.26 14.40 -11.29
N ILE A 37 -10.74 13.84 -12.42
CA ILE A 37 -12.18 13.72 -12.76
C ILE A 37 -12.49 12.40 -13.52
N GLY A 38 -13.75 11.96 -13.48
CA GLY A 38 -14.34 11.05 -14.48
C GLY A 38 -14.48 9.57 -14.09
N GLU A 39 -13.83 9.11 -13.04
CA GLU A 39 -13.75 7.69 -12.66
C GLU A 39 -15.11 7.06 -12.27
N PHE A 40 -16.12 7.87 -11.95
CA PHE A 40 -17.48 7.42 -11.62
C PHE A 40 -18.54 7.86 -12.61
N ALA A 41 -18.13 8.39 -13.77
CA ALA A 41 -19.03 9.08 -14.68
C ALA A 41 -19.59 8.22 -15.83
N TRP A 42 -19.45 6.88 -15.81
CA TRP A 42 -19.93 6.03 -16.92
C TRP A 42 -21.42 6.26 -17.22
N SER A 43 -22.27 6.34 -16.20
CA SER A 43 -23.70 6.61 -16.38
C SER A 43 -24.00 7.98 -17.01
N ARG A 44 -23.07 8.93 -16.92
CA ARG A 44 -23.16 10.26 -17.56
C ARG A 44 -22.57 10.25 -18.96
N PHE A 45 -21.53 9.46 -19.21
CA PHE A 45 -20.93 9.28 -20.53
C PHE A 45 -21.79 8.43 -21.45
N GLU A 46 -22.48 7.41 -20.93
CA GLU A 46 -23.29 6.48 -21.70
C GLU A 46 -24.54 6.09 -20.89
N PRO A 47 -25.52 7.01 -20.73
CA PRO A 47 -26.75 6.76 -19.97
C PRO A 47 -27.59 5.62 -20.55
N THR A 48 -27.59 5.47 -21.87
CA THR A 48 -28.16 4.33 -22.58
C THR A 48 -27.11 3.72 -23.53
N PRO A 49 -27.14 2.41 -23.81
CA PRO A 49 -26.11 1.75 -24.63
C PRO A 49 -25.91 2.43 -25.99
N GLY A 50 -24.68 2.90 -26.26
CA GLY A 50 -24.32 3.56 -27.52
C GLY A 50 -24.64 5.06 -27.61
N GLU A 51 -25.32 5.65 -26.63
CA GLU A 51 -25.62 7.08 -26.59
C GLU A 51 -24.53 7.83 -25.80
N LEU A 52 -23.51 8.36 -26.48
CA LEU A 52 -22.32 8.92 -25.85
C LEU A 52 -22.44 10.44 -25.61
N HIS A 53 -22.10 10.88 -24.39
CA HIS A 53 -22.16 12.29 -23.94
C HIS A 53 -20.84 12.74 -23.31
N PHE A 54 -19.81 12.98 -24.14
CA PHE A 54 -18.49 13.45 -23.68
C PHE A 54 -18.33 14.97 -23.67
N ASP A 55 -19.24 15.73 -24.29
CA ASP A 55 -19.08 17.18 -24.45
C ASP A 55 -18.90 17.93 -23.11
N TRP A 56 -19.54 17.46 -22.05
CA TRP A 56 -19.46 18.12 -20.75
C TRP A 56 -18.09 17.96 -20.08
N ILE A 57 -17.43 16.80 -20.21
CA ILE A 57 -16.09 16.61 -19.64
C ILE A 57 -15.06 17.42 -20.42
N ILE A 58 -15.23 17.55 -21.74
CA ILE A 58 -14.40 18.43 -22.58
C ILE A 58 -14.55 19.89 -22.10
N ARG A 59 -15.78 20.38 -21.91
CA ARG A 59 -16.00 21.75 -21.37
C ARG A 59 -15.43 21.94 -19.97
N ALA A 60 -15.52 20.94 -19.09
CA ALA A 60 -14.89 20.99 -17.78
C ALA A 60 -13.35 21.08 -17.90
N MET A 61 -12.75 20.31 -18.80
CA MET A 61 -11.31 20.38 -19.07
C MET A 61 -10.89 21.73 -19.68
N ASP A 62 -11.71 22.35 -20.53
CA ASP A 62 -11.47 23.71 -21.04
C ASP A 62 -11.41 24.73 -19.89
N VAL A 63 -12.31 24.60 -18.90
CA VAL A 63 -12.29 25.43 -17.68
C VAL A 63 -10.96 25.26 -16.94
N PHE A 64 -10.55 24.03 -16.64
CA PHE A 64 -9.27 23.79 -15.96
C PHE A 64 -8.08 24.31 -16.77
N HIS A 65 -8.10 24.14 -18.09
CA HIS A 65 -7.05 24.64 -18.96
C HIS A 65 -6.86 26.15 -18.87
N ARG A 66 -7.96 26.93 -18.85
CA ARG A 66 -7.92 28.40 -18.72
C ARG A 66 -7.25 28.87 -17.44
N HIS A 67 -7.33 28.07 -16.37
CA HIS A 67 -6.70 28.35 -15.08
C HIS A 67 -5.33 27.69 -14.91
N GLY A 68 -4.78 27.11 -15.98
CA GLY A 68 -3.45 26.46 -15.96
C GLY A 68 -3.40 25.14 -15.20
N ILE A 69 -4.55 24.55 -14.91
CA ILE A 69 -4.67 23.30 -14.15
C ILE A 69 -4.57 22.10 -15.10
N LYS A 70 -3.73 21.13 -14.74
CA LYS A 70 -3.62 19.84 -15.44
C LYS A 70 -4.66 18.87 -14.93
N VAL A 71 -5.14 17.99 -15.81
CA VAL A 71 -6.23 17.06 -15.51
C VAL A 71 -5.72 15.62 -15.57
N VAL A 72 -6.04 14.86 -14.53
CA VAL A 72 -5.99 13.40 -14.50
C VAL A 72 -7.39 12.89 -14.85
N VAL A 73 -7.53 12.15 -15.95
CA VAL A 73 -8.83 11.55 -16.32
C VAL A 73 -8.85 10.09 -15.88
N GLY A 74 -9.81 9.75 -15.01
CA GLY A 74 -10.08 8.38 -14.60
C GLY A 74 -10.97 7.64 -15.59
N THR A 75 -10.62 6.41 -15.94
CA THR A 75 -11.51 5.53 -16.70
C THR A 75 -12.68 5.11 -15.81
N PRO A 76 -13.92 5.04 -16.34
CA PRO A 76 -15.10 4.99 -15.48
C PRO A 76 -15.51 3.56 -15.09
N THR A 77 -14.58 2.61 -15.15
CA THR A 77 -14.84 1.17 -15.07
C THR A 77 -15.14 0.69 -13.65
N ALA A 78 -14.95 1.52 -12.62
CA ALA A 78 -15.25 1.18 -11.24
C ALA A 78 -16.76 1.05 -10.98
N THR A 79 -17.58 1.78 -11.74
CA THR A 79 -19.04 1.90 -11.53
C THR A 79 -19.80 1.77 -12.85
N PRO A 80 -19.87 0.55 -13.42
CA PRO A 80 -20.64 0.34 -14.65
C PRO A 80 -22.12 0.65 -14.42
N PRO A 81 -22.81 1.26 -15.40
CA PRO A 81 -24.20 1.71 -15.25
C PRO A 81 -25.15 0.52 -15.12
N ARG A 82 -26.37 0.76 -14.63
CA ARG A 82 -27.35 -0.31 -14.37
C ARG A 82 -27.65 -1.15 -15.61
N TRP A 83 -27.71 -0.54 -16.79
CA TRP A 83 -27.96 -1.25 -18.04
C TRP A 83 -26.84 -2.25 -18.38
N MET A 84 -25.62 -2.04 -17.90
CA MET A 84 -24.51 -2.99 -18.09
C MET A 84 -24.79 -4.30 -17.38
N VAL A 85 -25.35 -4.22 -16.17
CA VAL A 85 -25.78 -5.39 -15.41
C VAL A 85 -27.01 -6.07 -16.04
N ASP A 86 -27.85 -5.33 -16.77
CA ASP A 86 -28.92 -5.95 -17.57
C ASP A 86 -28.38 -6.68 -18.81
N LYS A 87 -27.32 -6.12 -19.43
CA LYS A 87 -26.63 -6.71 -20.58
C LYS A 87 -25.84 -7.96 -20.18
N HIS A 88 -25.13 -7.90 -19.05
CA HIS A 88 -24.26 -8.95 -18.52
C HIS A 88 -24.61 -9.26 -17.06
N PRO A 89 -25.73 -9.97 -16.78
CA PRO A 89 -26.12 -10.28 -15.40
C PRO A 89 -25.16 -11.22 -14.67
N ASP A 90 -24.30 -11.91 -15.41
CA ASP A 90 -23.22 -12.79 -14.99
C ASP A 90 -21.89 -12.05 -14.69
N MET A 91 -21.81 -10.74 -14.94
CA MET A 91 -20.62 -9.94 -14.62
C MET A 91 -20.40 -9.73 -13.11
N LEU A 92 -21.44 -9.89 -12.31
CA LEU A 92 -21.42 -9.55 -10.88
C LEU A 92 -20.49 -10.51 -10.13
N ALA A 93 -19.56 -9.96 -9.35
CA ALA A 93 -18.74 -10.74 -8.44
C ALA A 93 -19.59 -11.56 -7.46
N VAL A 94 -19.05 -12.69 -7.01
CA VAL A 94 -19.69 -13.58 -6.03
C VAL A 94 -18.81 -13.65 -4.79
N ASP A 95 -19.39 -13.45 -3.62
CA ASP A 95 -18.67 -13.50 -2.34
C ASP A 95 -18.30 -14.94 -1.93
N LEU A 96 -17.50 -15.07 -0.86
CA LEU A 96 -17.06 -16.36 -0.32
C LEU A 96 -18.23 -17.32 0.01
N ASN A 97 -19.42 -16.78 0.29
CA ASN A 97 -20.60 -17.55 0.64
C ASN A 97 -21.47 -17.90 -0.58
N GLY A 98 -21.00 -17.64 -1.80
CA GLY A 98 -21.75 -17.90 -3.03
C GLY A 98 -22.84 -16.86 -3.33
N LYS A 99 -22.85 -15.70 -2.68
CA LYS A 99 -23.84 -14.64 -2.91
C LYS A 99 -23.32 -13.60 -3.89
N ARG A 100 -24.17 -13.19 -4.84
CA ARG A 100 -23.85 -12.14 -5.82
C ARG A 100 -23.74 -10.78 -5.14
N LYS A 101 -22.69 -10.02 -5.48
CA LYS A 101 -22.47 -8.62 -5.10
C LYS A 101 -23.17 -7.71 -6.11
N GLY A 102 -24.38 -7.26 -5.79
CA GLY A 102 -25.28 -6.56 -6.73
C GLY A 102 -25.00 -5.07 -6.94
N PHE A 103 -25.73 -4.47 -7.89
CA PHE A 103 -25.74 -3.04 -8.19
C PHE A 103 -26.34 -2.18 -7.04
N GLY A 104 -25.92 -0.92 -6.94
CA GLY A 104 -26.42 0.06 -5.97
C GLY A 104 -25.32 0.75 -5.15
N SER A 105 -24.10 0.28 -5.30
CA SER A 105 -22.87 0.85 -4.72
C SER A 105 -21.81 1.03 -5.81
N ARG A 106 -20.62 0.44 -5.65
CA ARG A 106 -19.49 0.50 -6.57
C ARG A 106 -18.77 -0.85 -6.64
N ARG A 107 -17.96 -1.05 -7.67
CA ARG A 107 -17.11 -2.24 -7.88
C ARG A 107 -17.87 -3.56 -8.00
N HIS A 108 -19.10 -3.51 -8.50
CA HIS A 108 -19.99 -4.67 -8.69
C HIS A 108 -19.67 -5.45 -9.98
N TYR A 109 -18.43 -5.91 -10.12
CA TYR A 109 -17.97 -6.71 -11.26
C TYR A 109 -16.89 -7.73 -10.86
N ASP A 110 -16.74 -8.80 -11.63
CA ASP A 110 -15.68 -9.79 -11.51
C ASP A 110 -14.56 -9.53 -12.53
N PHE A 111 -13.31 -9.44 -12.07
CA PHE A 111 -12.13 -9.27 -12.92
C PHE A 111 -11.94 -10.41 -13.94
N SER A 112 -12.48 -11.60 -13.65
CA SER A 112 -12.44 -12.78 -14.51
C SER A 112 -13.47 -12.73 -15.64
N HIS A 113 -14.47 -11.85 -15.56
CA HIS A 113 -15.55 -11.80 -16.54
C HIS A 113 -15.11 -11.13 -17.84
N LEU A 114 -14.69 -11.93 -18.82
CA LEU A 114 -14.14 -11.47 -20.09
C LEU A 114 -15.04 -10.49 -20.86
N PRO A 115 -16.37 -10.71 -21.00
CA PRO A 115 -17.21 -9.73 -21.67
C PRO A 115 -17.24 -8.37 -20.98
N TYR A 116 -17.12 -8.33 -19.64
CA TYR A 116 -17.00 -7.05 -18.94
C TYR A 116 -15.63 -6.41 -19.15
N ARG A 117 -14.56 -7.20 -19.21
CA ARG A 117 -13.22 -6.72 -19.58
C ARG A 117 -13.21 -6.08 -20.98
N GLU A 118 -13.96 -6.64 -21.93
CA GLU A 118 -14.15 -6.05 -23.26
C GLU A 118 -14.92 -4.72 -23.21
N GLU A 119 -16.00 -4.64 -22.41
CA GLU A 119 -16.75 -3.39 -22.20
C GLU A 119 -15.91 -2.31 -21.51
N ALA A 120 -15.09 -2.69 -20.54
CA ALA A 120 -14.14 -1.82 -19.88
C ALA A 120 -13.10 -1.27 -20.88
N GLY A 121 -12.56 -2.13 -21.75
CA GLY A 121 -11.70 -1.71 -22.86
C GLY A 121 -12.42 -0.77 -23.84
N ARG A 122 -13.67 -1.06 -24.20
CA ARG A 122 -14.48 -0.24 -25.11
C ARG A 122 -14.68 1.17 -24.57
N ILE A 123 -15.18 1.32 -23.34
CA ILE A 123 -15.42 2.65 -22.76
C ILE A 123 -14.11 3.41 -22.55
N THR A 124 -13.03 2.72 -22.17
CA THR A 124 -11.69 3.31 -22.03
C THR A 124 -11.23 3.91 -23.36
N ARG A 125 -11.35 3.16 -24.47
CA ARG A 125 -10.99 3.65 -25.80
C ARG A 125 -11.82 4.87 -26.21
N LEU A 126 -13.14 4.80 -26.05
CA LEU A 126 -14.04 5.89 -26.44
C LEU A 126 -13.75 7.18 -25.65
N LEU A 127 -13.56 7.07 -24.33
CA LEU A 127 -13.18 8.21 -23.50
C LEU A 127 -11.81 8.76 -23.91
N ALA A 128 -10.82 7.88 -24.12
CA ALA A 128 -9.47 8.28 -24.49
C ALA A 128 -9.41 8.94 -25.87
N GLU A 129 -10.19 8.48 -26.85
CA GLU A 129 -10.33 9.14 -28.15
C GLU A 129 -11.01 10.52 -28.03
N ALA A 130 -12.01 10.65 -27.16
CA ALA A 130 -12.75 11.90 -26.96
C ALA A 130 -11.90 13.01 -26.30
N VAL A 131 -11.13 12.69 -25.26
CA VAL A 131 -10.38 13.70 -24.48
C VAL A 131 -8.86 13.65 -24.71
N GLY A 132 -8.37 12.65 -25.44
CA GLY A 132 -6.94 12.35 -25.56
C GLY A 132 -6.10 13.46 -26.19
N GLN A 133 -6.69 14.35 -27.00
CA GLN A 133 -5.98 15.49 -27.61
C GLN A 133 -6.14 16.79 -26.82
N HIS A 134 -6.85 16.78 -25.68
CA HIS A 134 -7.12 17.98 -24.92
C HIS A 134 -5.84 18.49 -24.20
N PRO A 135 -5.51 19.79 -24.28
CA PRO A 135 -4.24 20.33 -23.75
C PRO A 135 -4.10 20.33 -22.22
N ALA A 136 -5.23 20.29 -21.50
CA ALA A 136 -5.23 20.11 -20.04
C ALA A 136 -4.93 18.68 -19.60
N LEU A 137 -5.13 17.66 -20.45
CA LEU A 137 -4.87 16.27 -20.08
C LEU A 137 -3.38 16.10 -19.75
N GLY A 138 -3.10 15.68 -18.51
CA GLY A 138 -1.74 15.50 -18.00
C GLY A 138 -1.43 14.07 -17.55
N ALA A 139 -2.45 13.27 -17.22
CA ALA A 139 -2.30 11.86 -16.88
C ALA A 139 -3.63 11.10 -17.03
N TRP A 140 -3.56 9.78 -16.99
CA TRP A 140 -4.72 8.89 -16.89
C TRP A 140 -4.71 8.15 -15.56
N GLN A 141 -5.89 7.91 -14.99
CA GLN A 141 -6.07 6.93 -13.93
C GLN A 141 -6.86 5.73 -14.47
N THR A 142 -6.43 4.51 -14.18
CA THR A 142 -7.22 3.31 -14.46
C THR A 142 -8.18 3.01 -13.32
N ASP A 143 -9.46 2.83 -13.62
CA ASP A 143 -10.51 2.46 -12.67
C ASP A 143 -10.50 3.36 -11.41
N ASN A 144 -10.83 2.80 -10.24
CA ASN A 144 -10.65 3.44 -8.95
C ASN A 144 -10.52 2.39 -7.83
N GLU A 145 -9.38 2.35 -7.14
CA GLU A 145 -9.13 1.48 -5.97
C GLU A 145 -9.45 0.00 -6.26
N TYR A 146 -8.64 -0.69 -7.07
CA TYR A 146 -8.81 -2.12 -7.30
C TYR A 146 -8.89 -2.90 -5.96
N GLY A 147 -9.75 -3.90 -5.91
CA GLY A 147 -9.94 -4.76 -4.73
C GLY A 147 -10.81 -4.19 -3.60
N CYS A 148 -11.08 -2.88 -3.58
CA CYS A 148 -11.83 -2.26 -2.48
C CYS A 148 -13.18 -2.97 -2.24
N HIS A 149 -13.61 -3.10 -0.98
CA HIS A 149 -14.82 -3.85 -0.57
C HIS A 149 -14.74 -5.37 -0.85
N ASP A 150 -13.56 -5.94 -0.66
CA ASP A 150 -13.25 -7.37 -0.87
C ASP A 150 -13.60 -7.84 -2.29
N THR A 151 -13.28 -7.04 -3.31
CA THR A 151 -13.68 -7.30 -4.71
C THR A 151 -12.61 -7.97 -5.56
N THR A 152 -11.42 -8.22 -5.03
CA THR A 152 -10.38 -8.98 -5.74
C THR A 152 -10.78 -10.44 -5.92
N TYR A 153 -11.22 -11.09 -4.83
CA TYR A 153 -11.64 -12.49 -4.89
C TYR A 153 -13.13 -12.58 -5.27
N SER A 154 -13.40 -13.26 -6.37
CA SER A 154 -14.75 -13.61 -6.80
C SER A 154 -14.89 -15.11 -6.95
N TYR A 155 -16.03 -15.65 -6.50
CA TYR A 155 -16.36 -17.06 -6.56
C TYR A 155 -17.42 -17.36 -7.63
N SER A 156 -17.36 -16.62 -8.74
CA SER A 156 -18.32 -16.74 -9.84
C SER A 156 -17.96 -17.92 -10.77
N PRO A 157 -18.87 -18.32 -11.67
CA PRO A 157 -18.55 -19.25 -12.75
C PRO A 157 -17.37 -18.78 -13.62
N ALA A 158 -17.29 -17.48 -13.94
CA ALA A 158 -16.19 -16.92 -14.73
C ALA A 158 -14.84 -17.04 -13.99
N ALA A 159 -14.82 -16.83 -12.67
CA ALA A 159 -13.63 -17.02 -11.86
C ALA A 159 -13.20 -18.49 -11.79
N LYS A 160 -14.15 -19.42 -11.70
CA LYS A 160 -13.86 -20.87 -11.74
C LYS A 160 -13.23 -21.27 -13.07
N GLU A 161 -13.85 -20.91 -14.19
CA GLU A 161 -13.34 -21.25 -15.53
C GLU A 161 -11.95 -20.64 -15.77
N GLY A 162 -11.77 -19.37 -15.41
CA GLY A 162 -10.47 -18.70 -15.52
C GLY A 162 -9.40 -19.33 -14.63
N PHE A 163 -9.74 -19.75 -13.41
CA PHE A 163 -8.79 -20.41 -12.50
C PHE A 163 -8.34 -21.76 -13.04
N GLN A 164 -9.26 -22.55 -13.60
CA GLN A 164 -8.94 -23.84 -14.23
C GLN A 164 -7.96 -23.67 -15.40
N LEU A 165 -8.17 -22.63 -16.23
CA LEU A 165 -7.26 -22.30 -17.33
C LEU A 165 -5.89 -21.82 -16.84
N TRP A 166 -5.86 -21.00 -15.78
CA TRP A 166 -4.63 -20.52 -15.17
C TRP A 166 -3.80 -21.68 -14.60
N LEU A 167 -4.44 -22.64 -13.92
CA LEU A 167 -3.78 -23.84 -13.41
C LEU A 167 -3.21 -24.71 -14.53
N GLN A 168 -3.95 -24.85 -15.63
CA GLN A 168 -3.46 -25.56 -16.81
C GLN A 168 -2.21 -24.89 -17.39
N GLN A 169 -2.19 -23.56 -17.46
CA GLN A 169 -1.02 -22.81 -17.95
C GLN A 169 0.18 -22.92 -17.01
N LYS A 170 -0.05 -22.90 -15.69
CA LYS A 170 1.01 -22.98 -14.68
C LYS A 170 1.65 -24.37 -14.61
N TYR A 171 0.84 -25.43 -14.61
CA TYR A 171 1.33 -26.79 -14.31
C TYR A 171 1.49 -27.69 -15.53
N ASP A 172 0.95 -27.30 -16.70
CA ASP A 172 0.88 -28.06 -17.95
C ASP A 172 0.01 -29.34 -17.86
N THR A 173 0.23 -30.18 -16.85
CA THR A 173 -0.49 -31.44 -16.60
C THR A 173 -1.15 -31.48 -15.23
N VAL A 174 -2.26 -32.22 -15.11
CA VAL A 174 -2.95 -32.40 -13.83
C VAL A 174 -2.10 -33.19 -12.82
N ASP A 175 -1.24 -34.08 -13.30
CA ASP A 175 -0.32 -34.84 -12.45
C ASP A 175 0.70 -33.92 -11.77
N ALA A 176 1.24 -32.93 -12.49
CA ALA A 176 2.12 -31.92 -11.92
C ALA A 176 1.40 -31.07 -10.86
N LEU A 177 0.13 -30.71 -11.09
CA LEU A 177 -0.69 -30.03 -10.09
C LEU A 177 -0.89 -30.91 -8.85
N ASN A 178 -1.29 -32.18 -9.02
CA ASN A 178 -1.52 -33.10 -7.92
C ASN A 178 -0.27 -33.30 -7.07
N GLN A 179 0.90 -33.40 -7.72
CA GLN A 179 2.19 -33.50 -7.05
C GLN A 179 2.53 -32.22 -6.29
N ALA A 180 2.39 -31.05 -6.93
CA ALA A 180 2.71 -29.76 -6.32
C ALA A 180 1.84 -29.47 -5.09
N TRP A 181 0.54 -29.72 -5.18
CA TRP A 181 -0.40 -29.49 -4.08
C TRP A 181 -0.40 -30.60 -3.02
N GLY A 182 0.24 -31.74 -3.29
CA GLY A 182 0.20 -32.90 -2.39
C GLY A 182 -1.20 -33.50 -2.26
N ASN A 183 -1.96 -33.54 -3.34
CA ASN A 183 -3.39 -33.89 -3.34
C ASN A 183 -3.69 -35.34 -2.94
N VAL A 184 -2.68 -36.20 -2.78
CA VAL A 184 -2.84 -37.53 -2.16
C VAL A 184 -3.44 -37.42 -0.74
N PHE A 185 -3.16 -36.33 -0.03
CA PHE A 185 -3.74 -36.06 1.28
C PHE A 185 -5.26 -35.94 1.18
N TRP A 186 -6.00 -36.69 2.01
CA TRP A 186 -7.47 -36.75 1.98
C TRP A 186 -8.09 -37.08 0.60
N SER A 187 -7.35 -37.75 -0.29
CA SER A 187 -7.85 -38.19 -1.62
C SER A 187 -8.38 -37.04 -2.49
N MET A 188 -7.65 -35.92 -2.54
CA MET A 188 -8.01 -34.72 -3.31
C MET A 188 -7.50 -34.73 -4.76
N GLU A 189 -6.93 -35.83 -5.25
CA GLU A 189 -6.35 -35.90 -6.60
C GLU A 189 -7.39 -35.67 -7.71
N TYR A 190 -7.03 -34.81 -8.66
CA TYR A 190 -7.85 -34.52 -9.83
C TYR A 190 -7.38 -35.33 -11.03
N ASN A 191 -8.32 -35.78 -11.87
CA ASN A 191 -8.02 -36.48 -13.12
C ASN A 191 -7.92 -35.52 -14.32
N ARG A 192 -8.42 -34.29 -14.17
CA ARG A 192 -8.43 -33.25 -15.20
C ARG A 192 -8.71 -31.89 -14.56
N PHE A 193 -8.26 -30.79 -15.19
CA PHE A 193 -8.37 -29.45 -14.62
C PHE A 193 -9.83 -28.97 -14.40
N ASP A 194 -10.81 -29.40 -15.21
CA ASP A 194 -12.21 -28.97 -15.01
C ASP A 194 -12.89 -29.53 -13.75
N GLN A 195 -12.24 -30.48 -13.06
CA GLN A 195 -12.69 -31.00 -11.76
C GLN A 195 -12.28 -30.11 -10.60
N VAL A 196 -11.37 -29.15 -10.83
CA VAL A 196 -10.94 -28.21 -9.79
C VAL A 196 -12.08 -27.23 -9.52
N GLU A 197 -12.52 -27.17 -8.27
CA GLU A 197 -13.46 -26.18 -7.76
C GLU A 197 -12.71 -25.01 -7.13
N LEU A 198 -13.40 -23.91 -6.83
CA LEU A 198 -12.81 -22.79 -6.09
C LEU A 198 -12.66 -23.12 -4.58
N PRO A 199 -11.73 -22.48 -3.85
CA PRO A 199 -11.45 -22.82 -2.44
C PRO A 199 -12.47 -22.20 -1.46
N ASN A 200 -13.78 -22.28 -1.77
CA ASN A 200 -14.87 -21.82 -0.90
C ASN A 200 -15.96 -22.89 -0.76
N LEU A 201 -16.78 -22.77 0.28
CA LEU A 201 -17.91 -23.66 0.56
C LEU A 201 -17.55 -25.16 0.64
N LEU A 202 -16.29 -25.48 0.96
CA LEU A 202 -15.83 -26.82 1.29
C LEU A 202 -16.31 -27.22 2.70
N VAL A 203 -16.27 -28.51 3.02
CA VAL A 203 -16.69 -29.02 4.34
C VAL A 203 -15.77 -28.51 5.47
N THR A 204 -14.47 -28.42 5.20
CA THR A 204 -13.43 -27.85 6.08
C THR A 204 -12.40 -27.10 5.21
N GLU A 205 -11.27 -26.68 5.77
CA GLU A 205 -10.26 -25.89 5.07
C GLU A 205 -9.84 -26.50 3.73
N ALA A 206 -9.62 -25.62 2.74
CA ALA A 206 -8.96 -26.00 1.49
C ALA A 206 -7.49 -26.34 1.73
N ALA A 207 -6.88 -27.11 0.82
CA ALA A 207 -5.44 -27.27 0.77
C ALA A 207 -4.76 -25.89 0.68
N PRO A 208 -3.72 -25.59 1.48
CA PRO A 208 -3.09 -24.26 1.45
C PRO A 208 -2.53 -23.86 0.07
N ALA A 209 -1.98 -24.81 -0.67
CA ALA A 209 -1.49 -24.58 -2.04
C ALA A 209 -2.64 -24.20 -3.00
N HIS A 210 -3.80 -24.84 -2.87
CA HIS A 210 -5.01 -24.47 -3.60
C HIS A 210 -5.45 -23.04 -3.26
N GLY A 211 -5.52 -22.71 -1.98
CA GLY A 211 -5.85 -21.34 -1.54
C GLY A 211 -4.87 -20.29 -2.06
N LEU A 212 -3.56 -20.59 -2.07
CA LEU A 212 -2.53 -19.64 -2.52
C LEU A 212 -2.59 -19.43 -4.03
N ASP A 213 -2.75 -20.50 -4.80
CA ASP A 213 -2.86 -20.41 -6.25
C ASP A 213 -4.13 -19.69 -6.70
N PHE A 214 -5.25 -19.84 -5.97
CA PHE A 214 -6.44 -19.04 -6.25
C PHE A 214 -6.21 -17.54 -6.01
N ARG A 215 -5.46 -17.16 -4.97
CA ARG A 215 -5.12 -15.75 -4.71
C ARG A 215 -4.15 -15.18 -5.75
N ARG A 216 -3.14 -15.96 -6.16
CA ARG A 216 -2.25 -15.64 -7.29
C ARG A 216 -3.06 -15.41 -8.57
N TYR A 217 -3.95 -16.32 -8.91
CA TYR A 217 -4.87 -16.18 -10.03
C TYR A 217 -5.73 -14.91 -9.93
N ALA A 218 -6.36 -14.65 -8.78
CA ALA A 218 -7.20 -13.47 -8.61
C ALA A 218 -6.39 -12.16 -8.77
N SER A 219 -5.17 -12.13 -8.22
CA SER A 219 -4.21 -11.03 -8.43
C SER A 219 -3.87 -10.84 -9.91
N ASP A 220 -3.53 -11.91 -10.62
CA ASP A 220 -3.23 -11.87 -12.06
C ASP A 220 -4.41 -11.33 -12.88
N GLN A 221 -5.64 -11.62 -12.47
CA GLN A 221 -6.84 -11.10 -13.14
C GLN A 221 -7.03 -9.59 -12.92
N VAL A 222 -6.62 -9.05 -11.77
CA VAL A 222 -6.55 -7.60 -11.55
C VAL A 222 -5.51 -6.97 -12.47
N ALA A 223 -4.29 -7.53 -12.51
CA ALA A 223 -3.22 -7.05 -13.39
C ALA A 223 -3.61 -7.13 -14.88
N ALA A 224 -4.23 -8.22 -15.32
CA ALA A 224 -4.71 -8.39 -16.68
C ALA A 224 -5.83 -7.39 -17.03
N PHE A 225 -6.74 -7.10 -16.09
CA PHE A 225 -7.78 -6.09 -16.27
C PHE A 225 -7.18 -4.68 -16.39
N ASN A 226 -6.17 -4.34 -15.59
CA ASN A 226 -5.44 -3.08 -15.69
C ASN A 226 -4.70 -2.95 -17.03
N ARG A 227 -3.99 -4.00 -17.45
CA ARG A 227 -3.21 -4.01 -18.70
C ARG A 227 -4.06 -3.67 -19.92
N VAL A 228 -5.30 -4.16 -20.01
CA VAL A 228 -6.22 -3.82 -21.12
C VAL A 228 -6.40 -2.31 -21.23
N GLN A 229 -6.61 -1.63 -20.11
CA GLN A 229 -6.79 -0.18 -20.10
C GLN A 229 -5.48 0.54 -20.40
N PHE A 230 -4.38 0.13 -19.74
CA PHE A 230 -3.06 0.69 -19.98
C PHE A 230 -2.65 0.65 -21.45
N ASP A 231 -2.78 -0.50 -22.12
CA ASP A 231 -2.38 -0.67 -23.51
C ASP A 231 -3.20 0.24 -24.44
N ILE A 232 -4.50 0.42 -24.16
CA ILE A 232 -5.37 1.35 -24.91
C ILE A 232 -4.93 2.79 -24.70
N LEU A 233 -4.75 3.22 -23.46
CA LEU A 233 -4.34 4.58 -23.10
C LEU A 233 -2.99 4.93 -23.71
N LYS A 234 -2.02 4.01 -23.62
CA LYS A 234 -0.69 4.17 -24.24
C LYS A 234 -0.72 4.14 -25.75
N SER A 235 -1.66 3.43 -26.38
CA SER A 235 -1.81 3.47 -27.84
C SER A 235 -2.27 4.84 -28.37
N ILE A 236 -3.02 5.60 -27.57
CA ILE A 236 -3.58 6.90 -27.94
C ILE A 236 -2.67 8.06 -27.51
N ARG A 237 -2.15 8.00 -26.27
CA ARG A 237 -1.25 9.00 -25.67
C ARG A 237 -0.06 8.32 -24.99
N PRO A 238 0.92 7.80 -25.76
CA PRO A 238 2.09 7.11 -25.20
C PRO A 238 2.96 8.03 -24.32
N ASP A 239 2.89 9.33 -24.54
CA ASP A 239 3.64 10.38 -23.84
C ASP A 239 3.09 10.69 -22.44
N LEU A 240 1.85 10.31 -22.14
CA LEU A 240 1.23 10.59 -20.84
C LEU A 240 1.39 9.42 -19.86
N PRO A 241 1.57 9.71 -18.56
CA PRO A 241 1.62 8.67 -17.54
C PRO A 241 0.23 8.05 -17.31
N VAL A 242 0.22 6.75 -17.07
CA VAL A 242 -0.91 5.99 -16.55
C VAL A 242 -0.64 5.68 -15.08
N ILE A 243 -1.64 5.95 -14.25
CA ILE A 243 -1.58 5.90 -12.79
C ILE A 243 -2.70 4.99 -12.29
N HIS A 244 -2.49 4.30 -11.18
CA HIS A 244 -3.58 3.67 -10.43
C HIS A 244 -3.50 4.10 -8.97
N ASN A 245 -4.66 4.25 -8.31
CA ASN A 245 -4.77 4.61 -6.90
C ASN A 245 -4.98 3.36 -6.03
N PHE A 246 -3.89 2.91 -5.42
CA PHE A 246 -3.89 1.83 -4.44
C PHE A 246 -4.38 2.30 -3.06
N MET A 247 -4.47 1.40 -2.09
CA MET A 247 -5.07 1.68 -0.77
C MET A 247 -4.15 1.31 0.39
N SER A 248 -4.38 1.92 1.55
CA SER A 248 -3.74 1.52 2.80
C SER A 248 -4.18 0.10 3.22
N ARG A 249 -3.21 -0.72 3.67
CA ARG A 249 -3.41 -2.07 4.23
C ARG A 249 -4.17 -3.03 3.30
N THR A 250 -4.21 -2.74 2.01
CA THR A 250 -4.78 -3.63 0.98
C THR A 250 -3.67 -4.51 0.44
N THR A 251 -3.91 -5.81 0.49
CA THR A 251 -2.90 -6.83 0.18
C THR A 251 -3.48 -8.01 -0.57
N ASP A 252 -4.70 -7.93 -1.07
CA ASP A 252 -5.43 -9.02 -1.73
C ASP A 252 -4.97 -9.28 -3.18
N PHE A 253 -4.21 -8.37 -3.77
CA PHE A 253 -3.49 -8.55 -5.04
C PHE A 253 -2.06 -7.97 -4.94
N ASP A 254 -1.18 -8.41 -5.83
CA ASP A 254 0.20 -7.95 -5.89
C ASP A 254 0.28 -6.62 -6.64
N HIS A 255 0.69 -5.58 -5.92
CA HIS A 255 0.73 -4.23 -6.47
C HIS A 255 1.96 -4.02 -7.37
N TYR A 256 3.03 -4.81 -7.17
CA TYR A 256 4.20 -4.78 -8.06
C TYR A 256 3.81 -5.28 -9.45
N ASP A 257 3.03 -6.37 -9.53
CA ASP A 257 2.58 -6.92 -10.82
C ASP A 257 1.66 -5.96 -11.58
N VAL A 258 0.78 -5.24 -10.89
CA VAL A 258 -0.04 -4.18 -11.51
C VAL A 258 0.85 -3.04 -12.01
N ALA A 259 1.88 -2.67 -11.25
CA ALA A 259 2.78 -1.57 -11.57
C ALA A 259 3.67 -1.80 -12.81
N GLU A 260 3.86 -3.04 -13.24
CA GLU A 260 4.45 -3.36 -14.56
C GLU A 260 3.64 -2.78 -15.74
N THR A 261 2.41 -2.30 -15.47
CA THR A 261 1.54 -1.56 -16.39
C THR A 261 1.13 -0.20 -15.87
N LEU A 262 2.03 0.49 -15.17
CA LEU A 262 1.85 1.86 -14.71
C LEU A 262 3.15 2.65 -14.92
N ASP A 263 3.04 3.96 -15.07
CA ASP A 263 4.21 4.86 -15.05
C ASP A 263 4.44 5.48 -13.67
N ILE A 264 3.39 5.50 -12.84
CA ILE A 264 3.37 6.10 -11.50
C ILE A 264 2.45 5.24 -10.63
N ALA A 265 2.92 4.84 -9.45
CA ALA A 265 2.05 4.28 -8.43
C ALA A 265 1.43 5.43 -7.62
N SER A 266 0.12 5.44 -7.43
CA SER A 266 -0.50 6.36 -6.49
C SER A 266 -1.27 5.61 -5.42
N TRP A 267 -1.58 6.27 -4.32
CA TRP A 267 -2.43 5.66 -3.30
C TRP A 267 -3.24 6.67 -2.49
N ASP A 268 -4.20 6.13 -1.76
CA ASP A 268 -5.24 6.87 -1.06
C ASP A 268 -5.01 6.80 0.46
N SER A 269 -4.71 7.96 1.04
CA SER A 269 -4.30 8.14 2.43
C SER A 269 -5.42 8.76 3.27
N TYR A 270 -6.02 7.90 4.11
CA TYR A 270 -6.99 8.28 5.12
C TYR A 270 -6.56 7.87 6.53
N PRO A 271 -5.55 8.54 7.13
CA PRO A 271 -4.91 8.08 8.37
C PRO A 271 -5.88 7.83 9.53
N LEU A 272 -6.92 8.64 9.67
CA LEU A 272 -7.87 8.49 10.78
C LEU A 272 -8.79 7.30 10.59
N GLY A 273 -9.36 7.16 9.39
CA GLY A 273 -10.26 6.06 9.07
C GLY A 273 -9.54 4.72 9.16
N HIS A 274 -8.31 4.64 8.63
CA HIS A 274 -7.54 3.40 8.67
C HIS A 274 -7.12 3.02 10.09
N LEU A 275 -6.76 3.98 10.94
CA LEU A 275 -6.51 3.70 12.36
C LEU A 275 -7.79 3.18 13.05
N ALA A 276 -8.94 3.80 12.78
CA ALA A 276 -10.22 3.44 13.39
C ALA A 276 -10.65 1.99 13.07
N VAL A 277 -10.43 1.52 11.84
CA VAL A 277 -10.81 0.15 11.42
C VAL A 277 -9.68 -0.88 11.59
N SER A 278 -8.50 -0.44 12.02
CA SER A 278 -7.34 -1.32 12.21
C SER A 278 -7.47 -2.23 13.43
N ASP A 279 -6.58 -3.21 13.47
CA ASP A 279 -6.27 -4.08 14.61
C ASP A 279 -5.27 -3.48 15.60
N GLU A 280 -4.91 -2.20 15.47
CA GLU A 280 -3.99 -1.55 16.41
C GLU A 280 -4.54 -1.56 17.85
N PRO A 281 -3.68 -1.64 18.88
CA PRO A 281 -4.12 -1.62 20.27
C PRO A 281 -4.93 -0.37 20.62
N GLU A 282 -5.93 -0.52 21.49
CA GLU A 282 -6.81 0.59 21.91
C GLU A 282 -6.05 1.78 22.50
N GLU A 283 -4.90 1.55 23.16
CA GLU A 283 -4.02 2.63 23.62
C GLU A 283 -3.45 3.46 22.46
N THR A 284 -3.04 2.81 21.36
CA THR A 284 -2.53 3.48 20.16
C THR A 284 -3.65 4.25 19.48
N LYS A 285 -4.83 3.65 19.34
CA LYS A 285 -6.02 4.33 18.82
C LYS A 285 -6.37 5.55 19.67
N HIS A 286 -6.45 5.40 20.99
CA HIS A 286 -6.76 6.50 21.90
C HIS A 286 -5.78 7.67 21.77
N LEU A 287 -4.48 7.38 21.63
CA LEU A 287 -3.45 8.40 21.50
C LEU A 287 -3.51 9.15 20.16
N TYR A 288 -3.83 8.44 19.08
CA TYR A 288 -3.65 8.93 17.71
C TYR A 288 -4.94 9.15 16.91
N MET A 289 -6.12 9.01 17.52
CA MET A 289 -7.40 8.99 16.81
C MET A 289 -7.68 10.24 15.94
N ARG A 290 -7.06 11.38 16.24
CA ARG A 290 -7.26 12.65 15.50
C ARG A 290 -6.10 13.04 14.60
N GLN A 291 -5.07 12.20 14.50
CA GLN A 291 -3.88 12.46 13.69
C GLN A 291 -3.42 11.25 12.86
N GLY A 292 -3.89 10.03 13.20
CA GLY A 292 -3.45 8.79 12.59
C GLY A 292 -2.16 8.26 13.22
N ASP A 293 -1.92 6.96 13.04
CA ASP A 293 -0.68 6.34 13.49
C ASP A 293 0.54 6.97 12.78
N PRO A 294 1.60 7.37 13.50
CA PRO A 294 2.75 8.09 12.93
C PRO A 294 3.54 7.34 11.85
N ASP A 295 3.38 6.02 11.76
CA ASP A 295 4.17 5.18 10.88
C ASP A 295 3.32 4.53 9.78
N ASN A 296 1.99 4.50 9.91
CA ASN A 296 1.12 3.90 8.89
C ASN A 296 1.18 4.64 7.54
N ALA A 297 1.02 5.97 7.51
CA ALA A 297 1.07 6.71 6.25
C ALA A 297 2.47 6.63 5.61
N ALA A 298 3.50 6.87 6.43
CA ALA A 298 4.90 6.78 6.03
C ALA A 298 5.27 5.41 5.43
N PHE A 299 4.84 4.30 6.05
CA PHE A 299 5.06 2.95 5.52
C PHE A 299 4.49 2.80 4.10
N HIS A 300 3.27 3.28 3.86
CA HIS A 300 2.65 3.21 2.54
C HIS A 300 3.31 4.18 1.55
N HIS A 301 3.79 5.36 1.98
CA HIS A 301 4.62 6.21 1.13
C HIS A 301 5.86 5.48 0.61
N ASP A 302 6.57 4.76 1.50
CA ASP A 302 7.77 4.01 1.13
C ASP A 302 7.44 2.76 0.28
N LEU A 303 6.36 2.06 0.59
CA LEU A 303 5.85 0.94 -0.22
C LEU A 303 5.50 1.40 -1.63
N TYR A 304 4.70 2.47 -1.77
CA TYR A 304 4.25 2.93 -3.08
C TYR A 304 5.32 3.67 -3.86
N ARG A 305 6.34 4.22 -3.19
CA ARG A 305 7.59 4.61 -3.87
C ARG A 305 8.27 3.41 -4.50
N ALA A 306 8.33 2.26 -3.81
CA ALA A 306 8.92 1.04 -4.35
C ALA A 306 8.09 0.47 -5.52
N VAL A 307 6.77 0.38 -5.33
CA VAL A 307 5.82 -0.08 -6.37
C VAL A 307 5.90 0.81 -7.61
N GLY A 308 5.99 2.13 -7.45
CA GLY A 308 6.08 3.09 -8.56
C GLY A 308 7.48 3.27 -9.15
N HIS A 309 8.43 2.38 -8.85
CA HIS A 309 9.83 2.48 -9.29
C HIS A 309 10.46 3.86 -9.01
N GLY A 310 10.15 4.43 -7.85
CA GLY A 310 10.59 5.74 -7.39
C GLY A 310 9.63 6.90 -7.69
N ARG A 311 8.67 6.73 -8.61
CA ARG A 311 7.69 7.75 -8.98
C ARG A 311 6.32 7.45 -8.38
N TRP A 312 5.84 8.31 -7.50
CA TRP A 312 4.59 8.04 -6.80
C TRP A 312 3.83 9.28 -6.33
N TRP A 313 2.51 9.16 -6.23
CA TRP A 313 1.59 10.24 -5.86
C TRP A 313 0.70 9.83 -4.68
N ILE A 314 0.16 10.83 -3.95
CA ILE A 314 -1.09 10.65 -3.21
C ILE A 314 -2.21 11.10 -4.13
N MET A 315 -3.09 10.18 -4.51
CA MET A 315 -4.24 10.50 -5.36
C MET A 315 -5.45 10.94 -4.55
N GLU A 316 -5.59 10.42 -3.33
CA GLU A 316 -6.60 10.89 -2.39
C GLU A 316 -6.01 11.10 -0.99
N GLN A 317 -5.94 12.35 -0.55
CA GLN A 317 -5.51 12.75 0.79
C GLN A 317 -6.72 13.20 1.59
N GLN A 318 -6.86 12.67 2.81
CA GLN A 318 -7.89 13.08 3.76
C GLN A 318 -7.83 14.59 4.09
N PRO A 319 -8.93 15.34 3.87
CA PRO A 319 -9.02 16.77 4.20
C PRO A 319 -9.86 17.07 5.45
N GLY A 320 -10.41 16.04 6.11
CA GLY A 320 -11.34 16.19 7.23
C GLY A 320 -11.94 14.85 7.65
N PRO A 321 -13.03 14.84 8.44
CA PRO A 321 -13.76 13.61 8.78
C PRO A 321 -14.19 12.85 7.52
N VAL A 322 -14.07 11.52 7.56
CA VAL A 322 -14.58 10.61 6.52
C VAL A 322 -15.94 10.03 6.95
N ASN A 323 -16.50 9.09 6.18
CA ASN A 323 -17.82 8.49 6.44
C ASN A 323 -17.79 7.00 6.76
N TRP A 324 -16.72 6.29 6.38
CA TRP A 324 -16.73 4.83 6.26
C TRP A 324 -16.17 4.09 7.48
N ALA A 325 -15.46 4.77 8.38
CA ALA A 325 -14.93 4.14 9.58
C ALA A 325 -16.01 4.01 10.68
N GLN A 326 -15.74 3.15 11.68
CA GLN A 326 -16.61 2.98 12.85
C GLN A 326 -16.80 4.30 13.62
N PHE A 327 -15.74 5.11 13.67
CA PHE A 327 -15.74 6.46 14.24
C PHE A 327 -14.95 7.38 13.32
N ASN A 328 -15.50 8.58 13.05
CA ASN A 328 -14.97 9.50 12.06
C ASN A 328 -14.65 10.86 12.72
N PRO A 329 -13.55 10.95 13.48
CA PRO A 329 -13.18 12.17 14.19
C PRO A 329 -12.71 13.27 13.23
N ASP A 330 -12.84 14.50 13.68
CA ASP A 330 -12.21 15.65 13.03
C ASP A 330 -10.70 15.62 13.29
N PRO A 331 -9.85 15.79 12.25
CA PRO A 331 -8.41 15.89 12.44
C PRO A 331 -8.03 17.01 13.43
N LEU A 332 -6.84 16.93 14.02
CA LEU A 332 -6.26 18.10 14.70
C LEU A 332 -6.03 19.23 13.68
N PRO A 333 -6.18 20.51 14.06
CA PRO A 333 -5.83 21.63 13.18
C PRO A 333 -4.38 21.51 12.71
N GLY A 334 -4.16 21.54 11.39
CA GLY A 334 -2.83 21.39 10.79
C GLY A 334 -2.52 19.99 10.24
N MET A 335 -3.37 18.99 10.46
CA MET A 335 -3.08 17.61 10.00
C MET A 335 -3.10 17.46 8.48
N ALA A 336 -3.96 18.17 7.74
CA ALA A 336 -3.95 18.10 6.28
C ALA A 336 -2.68 18.73 5.69
N ARG A 337 -2.12 19.75 6.36
CA ARG A 337 -0.78 20.28 6.08
C ARG A 337 0.31 19.27 6.45
N LEU A 338 0.24 18.65 7.63
CA LEU A 338 1.24 17.69 8.10
C LEU A 338 1.35 16.49 7.15
N TRP A 339 0.21 15.87 6.81
CA TRP A 339 0.20 14.70 5.92
C TRP A 339 0.74 15.02 4.52
N ALA A 340 0.44 16.22 3.99
CA ALA A 340 1.02 16.65 2.72
C ALA A 340 2.54 16.81 2.81
N TRP A 341 3.06 17.46 3.87
CA TRP A 341 4.51 17.59 4.09
C TRP A 341 5.20 16.25 4.32
N GLU A 342 4.56 15.30 5.00
CA GLU A 342 5.09 13.95 5.15
C GLU A 342 5.13 13.21 3.80
N ALA A 343 4.08 13.27 3.00
CA ALA A 343 4.08 12.67 1.67
C ALA A 343 5.20 13.28 0.79
N PHE A 344 5.36 14.61 0.81
CA PHE A 344 6.46 15.27 0.10
C PHE A 344 7.82 14.90 0.66
N SER A 345 8.02 14.76 1.97
CA SER A 345 9.34 14.33 2.47
C SER A 345 9.68 12.90 2.03
N HIS A 346 8.68 12.03 1.86
CA HIS A 346 8.84 10.67 1.32
C HIS A 346 8.90 10.58 -0.22
N GLY A 347 8.84 11.71 -0.92
CA GLY A 347 9.06 11.76 -2.37
C GLY A 347 7.82 11.89 -3.24
N ALA A 348 6.63 12.14 -2.68
CA ALA A 348 5.42 12.33 -3.49
C ALA A 348 5.67 13.43 -4.53
N GLU A 349 5.29 13.18 -5.77
CA GLU A 349 5.33 14.21 -6.82
C GLU A 349 4.11 15.11 -6.72
N VAL A 350 2.95 14.54 -6.40
CA VAL A 350 1.67 15.25 -6.22
C VAL A 350 0.94 14.72 -4.99
N VAL A 351 0.37 15.63 -4.22
CA VAL A 351 -0.60 15.30 -3.15
C VAL A 351 -1.97 15.86 -3.55
N THR A 352 -2.92 14.97 -3.81
CA THR A 352 -4.27 15.31 -4.28
C THR A 352 -5.28 15.10 -3.16
N TYR A 353 -5.98 16.15 -2.74
CA TYR A 353 -7.00 16.04 -1.69
C TYR A 353 -8.31 15.45 -2.24
N PHE A 354 -8.89 14.48 -1.53
CA PHE A 354 -10.22 13.97 -1.81
C PHE A 354 -11.21 14.51 -0.78
N ARG A 355 -12.11 15.42 -1.12
CA ARG A 355 -12.49 15.95 -2.44
C ARG A 355 -12.58 17.47 -2.40
N TRP A 356 -12.73 18.13 -3.55
CA TRP A 356 -12.87 19.58 -3.59
C TRP A 356 -14.03 20.09 -2.75
N ARG A 357 -15.23 19.52 -2.94
CA ARG A 357 -16.44 19.91 -2.22
C ARG A 357 -17.17 18.68 -1.70
N GLN A 358 -17.49 18.71 -0.40
CA GLN A 358 -18.34 17.71 0.24
C GLN A 358 -19.67 17.61 -0.51
N ALA A 359 -20.06 16.38 -0.89
CA ALA A 359 -21.33 16.13 -1.55
C ALA A 359 -22.49 16.25 -0.54
N PRO A 360 -23.64 16.86 -0.88
CA PRO A 360 -24.80 16.95 0.01
C PRO A 360 -25.73 15.73 -0.11
N PHE A 361 -25.31 14.67 -0.79
CA PHE A 361 -26.14 13.52 -1.14
C PHE A 361 -25.32 12.22 -1.18
N ALA A 362 -26.04 11.10 -1.30
CA ALA A 362 -25.49 9.75 -1.46
C ALA A 362 -24.67 9.25 -0.25
N GLN A 363 -23.96 8.15 -0.45
CA GLN A 363 -23.28 7.35 0.58
C GLN A 363 -22.16 8.13 1.29
N GLU A 364 -21.53 9.09 0.61
CA GLU A 364 -20.39 9.87 1.11
C GLU A 364 -20.78 11.29 1.50
N GLN A 365 -22.06 11.57 1.76
CA GLN A 365 -22.51 12.94 2.12
C GLN A 365 -21.85 13.50 3.40
N MET A 366 -21.32 12.61 4.24
CA MET A 366 -20.60 12.97 5.47
C MET A 366 -19.08 13.05 5.28
N HIS A 367 -18.56 12.69 4.10
CA HIS A 367 -17.13 12.80 3.79
C HIS A 367 -16.78 14.25 3.49
N ALA A 368 -15.96 14.86 4.34
CA ALA A 368 -15.53 16.24 4.19
C ALA A 368 -14.76 16.47 2.88
N GLY A 369 -14.74 17.72 2.42
CA GLY A 369 -13.89 18.18 1.33
C GLY A 369 -13.15 19.46 1.73
N LEU A 370 -12.35 20.01 0.81
CA LEU A 370 -11.74 21.33 1.00
C LEU A 370 -12.81 22.43 1.13
N MET A 371 -13.97 22.23 0.52
CA MET A 371 -15.13 23.10 0.56
C MET A 371 -16.31 22.37 1.21
N ARG A 372 -17.09 23.11 1.99
CA ARG A 372 -18.38 22.65 2.53
C ARG A 372 -19.46 22.63 1.44
N PRO A 373 -20.62 21.96 1.68
CA PRO A 373 -21.70 21.92 0.70
C PRO A 373 -22.26 23.30 0.30
N ASP A 374 -22.15 24.30 1.18
CA ASP A 374 -22.58 25.68 0.98
C ASP A 374 -21.57 26.54 0.18
N ARG A 375 -20.50 25.94 -0.34
CA ARG A 375 -19.40 26.59 -1.10
C ARG A 375 -18.50 27.51 -0.27
N GLU A 376 -18.53 27.38 1.05
CA GLU A 376 -17.55 28.02 1.92
C GLU A 376 -16.33 27.12 2.19
N PRO A 377 -15.13 27.68 2.35
CA PRO A 377 -13.93 26.92 2.73
C PRO A 377 -14.12 26.12 4.02
N ALA A 378 -13.59 24.90 4.03
CA ALA A 378 -13.38 24.08 5.23
C ALA A 378 -11.91 24.19 5.70
N PRO A 379 -11.54 23.75 6.93
CA PRO A 379 -10.19 23.95 7.47
C PRO A 379 -9.05 23.55 6.54
N ALA A 380 -9.13 22.38 5.88
CA ALA A 380 -8.09 21.90 4.98
C ALA A 380 -7.87 22.76 3.73
N TYR A 381 -8.82 23.61 3.33
CA TYR A 381 -8.60 24.60 2.26
C TYR A 381 -7.45 25.55 2.61
N HIS A 382 -7.45 26.05 3.85
CA HIS A 382 -6.44 26.97 4.33
C HIS A 382 -5.10 26.26 4.55
N GLU A 383 -5.14 25.02 5.03
CA GLU A 383 -3.93 24.19 5.21
C GLU A 383 -3.28 23.85 3.86
N ALA A 384 -4.05 23.49 2.84
CA ALA A 384 -3.57 23.28 1.48
C ALA A 384 -2.95 24.55 0.89
N SER A 385 -3.60 25.70 1.09
CA SER A 385 -3.06 27.00 0.66
C SER A 385 -1.74 27.33 1.34
N GLN A 386 -1.61 27.02 2.64
CA GLN A 386 -0.36 27.18 3.37
C GLN A 386 0.76 26.30 2.78
N VAL A 387 0.49 25.01 2.54
CA VAL A 387 1.46 24.10 1.91
C VAL A 387 1.92 24.65 0.56
N ALA A 388 0.99 25.14 -0.27
CA ALA A 388 1.32 25.70 -1.58
C ALA A 388 2.28 26.91 -1.49
N GLN A 389 2.15 27.76 -0.47
CA GLN A 389 3.06 28.89 -0.28
C GLN A 389 4.42 28.43 0.27
N GLU A 390 4.44 27.48 1.20
CA GLU A 390 5.67 26.96 1.78
C GLU A 390 6.50 26.18 0.75
N LEU A 391 5.88 25.45 -0.18
CA LEU A 391 6.59 24.78 -1.27
C LEU A 391 7.31 25.74 -2.23
N LYS A 392 6.94 27.02 -2.27
CA LYS A 392 7.65 28.03 -3.09
C LYS A 392 8.97 28.47 -2.47
N THR A 393 9.19 28.20 -1.19
CA THR A 393 10.39 28.64 -0.47
C THR A 393 11.46 27.55 -0.38
N LEU A 394 11.14 26.31 -0.75
CA LEU A 394 12.00 25.13 -0.65
C LEU A 394 12.03 24.36 -1.98
N ASP A 395 13.23 24.06 -2.46
CA ASP A 395 13.40 23.21 -3.64
C ASP A 395 13.56 21.74 -3.22
N LEU A 396 12.46 20.99 -3.28
CA LEU A 396 12.44 19.55 -3.05
C LEU A 396 12.47 18.74 -4.36
N SER A 397 12.93 19.33 -5.46
CA SER A 397 12.93 18.67 -6.76
C SER A 397 13.87 17.45 -6.80
N GLY A 398 13.55 16.52 -7.70
CA GLY A 398 14.30 15.28 -7.88
C GLY A 398 13.77 14.10 -7.06
N MET A 399 14.42 12.95 -7.25
CA MET A 399 14.08 11.70 -6.58
C MET A 399 14.65 11.66 -5.16
N VAL A 400 14.00 10.89 -4.29
CA VAL A 400 14.52 10.62 -2.94
C VAL A 400 15.80 9.80 -3.06
N GLY A 401 16.78 10.12 -2.23
CA GLY A 401 18.03 9.37 -2.14
C GLY A 401 17.80 7.96 -1.59
N LYS A 402 18.74 7.06 -1.87
CA LYS A 402 18.72 5.70 -1.35
C LYS A 402 18.85 5.72 0.19
N ALA A 403 17.97 5.00 0.88
CA ALA A 403 18.04 4.83 2.32
C ALA A 403 19.22 3.92 2.74
N ARG A 404 19.65 4.01 4.01
CA ARG A 404 20.66 3.09 4.58
C ARG A 404 20.05 1.76 5.02
N VAL A 405 18.75 1.73 5.31
CA VAL A 405 18.00 0.55 5.73
C VAL A 405 16.93 0.20 4.71
N ALA A 406 16.73 -1.10 4.47
CA ALA A 406 15.64 -1.58 3.65
C ALA A 406 14.86 -2.74 4.27
N LEU A 407 13.56 -2.82 3.96
CA LEU A 407 12.69 -3.91 4.38
C LEU A 407 12.06 -4.58 3.15
N VAL A 408 12.08 -5.92 3.10
CA VAL A 408 11.40 -6.66 2.03
C VAL A 408 9.91 -6.79 2.35
N PHE A 409 9.06 -6.36 1.42
CA PHE A 409 7.61 -6.55 1.50
C PHE A 409 7.15 -7.44 0.35
N ASP A 410 6.37 -8.49 0.66
CA ASP A 410 5.93 -9.49 -0.29
C ASP A 410 4.44 -9.77 -0.07
N TYR A 411 3.65 -9.56 -1.12
CA TYR A 411 2.20 -9.79 -1.07
C TYR A 411 1.87 -11.27 -0.91
N GLN A 412 2.66 -12.17 -1.50
CA GLN A 412 2.43 -13.62 -1.36
C GLN A 412 2.66 -14.11 0.07
N SER A 413 3.61 -13.48 0.78
CA SER A 413 3.81 -13.72 2.22
C SER A 413 2.59 -13.39 3.04
N GLU A 414 1.95 -12.25 2.77
CA GLU A 414 0.70 -11.89 3.42
C GLU A 414 -0.42 -12.91 3.10
N TRP A 415 -0.55 -13.33 1.84
CA TRP A 415 -1.52 -14.35 1.45
C TRP A 415 -1.32 -15.67 2.17
N ALA A 416 -0.09 -16.16 2.20
CA ALA A 416 0.26 -17.43 2.82
C ALA A 416 -0.09 -17.43 4.31
N TRP A 417 0.19 -16.33 5.01
CA TRP A 417 -0.08 -16.24 6.45
C TRP A 417 -1.55 -15.97 6.76
N GLN A 418 -2.32 -15.42 5.83
CA GLN A 418 -3.78 -15.41 5.95
C GLN A 418 -4.40 -16.79 5.70
N ILE A 419 -3.83 -17.60 4.79
CA ILE A 419 -4.28 -18.97 4.50
C ILE A 419 -3.95 -19.91 5.66
N GLN A 420 -2.71 -19.86 6.15
CA GLN A 420 -2.23 -20.70 7.24
C GLN A 420 -1.54 -19.83 8.30
N PRO A 421 -2.31 -19.06 9.09
CA PRO A 421 -1.75 -18.21 10.14
C PRO A 421 -1.08 -19.05 11.21
N GLN A 422 -1.65 -20.22 11.55
CA GLN A 422 -1.24 -21.13 12.63
C GLN A 422 -1.32 -20.49 14.04
N ALA A 423 -1.04 -19.20 14.18
CA ALA A 423 -1.41 -18.35 15.31
C ALA A 423 -2.30 -17.22 14.79
N LYS A 424 -3.50 -17.05 15.39
CA LYS A 424 -4.41 -15.96 15.02
C LYS A 424 -3.71 -14.61 15.22
N GLY A 425 -3.71 -13.77 14.19
CA GLY A 425 -3.06 -12.45 14.22
C GLY A 425 -1.62 -12.43 13.67
N PHE A 426 -1.03 -13.59 13.33
CA PHE A 426 0.25 -13.62 12.62
C PHE A 426 0.05 -13.17 11.16
N THR A 427 0.62 -12.02 10.79
CA THR A 427 0.59 -11.48 9.42
C THR A 427 1.97 -11.01 8.99
N HIS A 428 2.27 -11.06 7.70
CA HIS A 428 3.54 -10.54 7.16
C HIS A 428 3.65 -9.04 7.42
N SER A 429 2.57 -8.32 7.13
CA SER A 429 2.50 -6.88 7.25
C SER A 429 2.72 -6.37 8.68
N ALA A 430 2.25 -7.08 9.71
CA ALA A 430 2.52 -6.70 11.10
C ALA A 430 4.01 -6.76 11.46
N HIS A 431 4.73 -7.78 10.96
CA HIS A 431 6.17 -7.92 11.20
C HIS A 431 6.96 -6.83 10.47
N VAL A 432 6.60 -6.54 9.22
CA VAL A 432 7.22 -5.45 8.45
C VAL A 432 6.99 -4.10 9.15
N ARG A 433 5.74 -3.78 9.53
CA ARG A 433 5.41 -2.53 10.22
C ARG A 433 6.07 -2.41 11.59
N GLY A 434 6.19 -3.51 12.33
CA GLY A 434 6.87 -3.54 13.63
C GLY A 434 8.34 -3.13 13.52
N LEU A 435 9.07 -3.67 12.55
CA LEU A 435 10.45 -3.28 12.26
C LEU A 435 10.53 -1.86 11.71
N TYR A 436 9.65 -1.49 10.78
CA TYR A 436 9.57 -0.16 10.20
C TYR A 436 9.42 0.93 11.28
N ALA A 437 8.47 0.76 12.19
CA ALA A 437 8.25 1.69 13.30
C ALA A 437 9.44 1.73 14.28
N ALA A 438 10.10 0.61 14.53
CA ALA A 438 11.25 0.55 15.42
C ALA A 438 12.48 1.29 14.86
N PHE A 439 12.74 1.23 13.55
CA PHE A 439 13.77 2.03 12.89
C PHE A 439 13.39 3.51 12.81
N ARG A 440 12.14 3.82 12.43
CA ARG A 440 11.64 5.20 12.28
C ARG A 440 11.73 6.05 13.56
N LYS A 441 11.61 5.44 14.74
CA LYS A 441 11.80 6.13 16.03
C LYS A 441 13.21 6.71 16.21
N HIS A 442 14.19 6.16 15.52
CA HIS A 442 15.58 6.63 15.53
C HIS A 442 15.88 7.64 14.42
N GLY A 443 14.86 8.11 13.69
CA GLY A 443 15.04 9.06 12.58
C GLY A 443 15.75 8.45 11.37
N VAL A 444 15.70 7.12 11.24
CA VAL A 444 16.28 6.37 10.12
C VAL A 444 15.32 6.38 8.94
N ASP A 445 15.82 6.78 7.78
CA ASP A 445 15.13 6.66 6.50
C ASP A 445 15.15 5.20 6.03
N ILE A 446 14.04 4.73 5.45
CA ILE A 446 13.84 3.34 5.07
C ILE A 446 13.37 3.28 3.61
N ASP A 447 13.82 2.26 2.90
CA ASP A 447 13.26 1.83 1.62
C ASP A 447 12.51 0.50 1.77
N ILE A 448 11.42 0.34 1.03
CA ILE A 448 10.77 -0.96 0.84
C ILE A 448 11.32 -1.59 -0.43
N LEU A 449 11.58 -2.90 -0.37
CA LEU A 449 12.09 -3.68 -1.49
C LEU A 449 11.09 -4.77 -1.89
N PRO A 450 10.87 -5.00 -3.20
CA PRO A 450 10.08 -6.13 -3.67
C PRO A 450 10.82 -7.45 -3.44
N PRO A 451 10.10 -8.59 -3.40
CA PRO A 451 10.72 -9.90 -3.28
C PRO A 451 11.54 -10.28 -4.52
N SER A 452 11.44 -9.57 -5.64
CA SER A 452 12.26 -9.76 -6.85
C SER A 452 13.62 -9.05 -6.79
N THR A 453 14.00 -8.48 -5.63
CA THR A 453 15.25 -7.74 -5.49
C THR A 453 16.46 -8.67 -5.64
N LYS A 454 17.33 -8.35 -6.61
CA LYS A 454 18.51 -9.16 -6.98
C LYS A 454 19.78 -8.81 -6.22
N SER A 455 19.83 -7.64 -5.59
CA SER A 455 21.01 -7.18 -4.86
C SER A 455 20.63 -6.19 -3.76
N PHE A 456 21.28 -6.35 -2.61
CA PHE A 456 21.18 -5.44 -1.47
C PHE A 456 22.34 -4.44 -1.40
N ALA A 457 23.21 -4.40 -2.41
CA ALA A 457 24.40 -3.54 -2.41
C ALA A 457 24.06 -2.07 -2.16
N GLY A 458 24.77 -1.43 -1.23
CA GLY A 458 24.56 -0.02 -0.84
C GLY A 458 23.48 0.20 0.22
N TYR A 459 22.93 -0.86 0.81
CA TYR A 459 22.26 -0.80 2.11
C TYR A 459 23.22 -1.28 3.20
N ASP A 460 23.09 -0.74 4.40
CA ASP A 460 23.84 -1.21 5.57
C ASP A 460 23.07 -2.29 6.33
N VAL A 461 21.73 -2.16 6.35
CA VAL A 461 20.83 -3.15 6.96
C VAL A 461 19.71 -3.50 5.99
N VAL A 462 19.45 -4.79 5.82
CA VAL A 462 18.24 -5.29 5.16
C VAL A 462 17.50 -6.21 6.12
N ALA A 463 16.17 -6.09 6.19
CA ALA A 463 15.35 -7.05 6.92
C ALA A 463 14.32 -7.75 6.02
N ILE A 464 14.18 -9.05 6.23
CA ILE A 464 13.25 -9.97 5.57
C ILE A 464 12.35 -10.55 6.67
N PRO A 465 11.20 -9.92 6.99
CA PRO A 465 10.56 -10.12 8.30
C PRO A 465 9.79 -11.43 8.46
N ALA A 466 9.00 -11.86 7.47
CA ALA A 466 8.21 -13.08 7.55
C ALA A 466 7.93 -13.64 6.15
N LEU A 467 9.00 -13.92 5.38
CA LEU A 467 8.88 -14.27 3.97
C LEU A 467 8.34 -15.70 3.76
N PHE A 468 7.30 -15.88 2.96
CA PHE A 468 6.70 -17.18 2.69
C PHE A 468 7.69 -18.20 2.11
N ALA A 469 8.29 -17.86 0.98
CA ALA A 469 9.19 -18.75 0.26
C ALA A 469 10.33 -17.96 -0.40
N TRP A 470 11.52 -18.56 -0.44
CA TRP A 470 12.63 -18.01 -1.18
C TRP A 470 12.41 -18.09 -2.69
N ASN A 471 12.93 -17.12 -3.41
CA ASN A 471 13.21 -17.21 -4.85
C ASN A 471 14.72 -17.09 -5.09
N ASP A 472 15.17 -17.40 -6.31
CA ASP A 472 16.59 -17.43 -6.66
C ASP A 472 17.26 -16.05 -6.56
N ASP A 473 16.51 -14.99 -6.89
CA ASP A 473 16.99 -13.61 -6.81
C ASP A 473 17.32 -13.21 -5.36
N LEU A 474 16.43 -13.49 -4.41
CA LEU A 474 16.66 -13.22 -2.98
C LEU A 474 17.74 -14.13 -2.40
N ARG A 475 17.80 -15.41 -2.79
CA ARG A 475 18.90 -16.29 -2.32
C ARG A 475 20.26 -15.73 -2.73
N SER A 476 20.36 -15.23 -3.95
CA SER A 476 21.58 -14.59 -4.46
C SER A 476 21.85 -13.27 -3.72
N ALA A 477 20.84 -12.41 -3.57
CA ALA A 477 20.97 -11.14 -2.85
C ALA A 477 21.40 -11.34 -1.39
N ILE A 478 20.90 -12.37 -0.71
CA ILE A 478 21.28 -12.73 0.67
C ILE A 478 22.72 -13.23 0.72
N ALA A 479 23.13 -14.10 -0.20
CA ALA A 479 24.46 -14.69 -0.21
C ALA A 479 25.57 -13.66 -0.48
N ASP A 480 25.28 -12.66 -1.33
CA ASP A 480 26.24 -11.64 -1.76
C ASP A 480 26.25 -10.40 -0.87
N PHE A 481 25.37 -10.30 0.13
CA PHE A 481 25.23 -9.09 0.93
C PHE A 481 26.30 -8.98 2.03
N GLU A 482 27.03 -7.86 2.02
CA GLU A 482 28.11 -7.57 2.98
C GLU A 482 27.65 -6.74 4.19
N GLY A 483 26.41 -6.24 4.18
CA GLY A 483 25.78 -5.53 5.31
C GLY A 483 25.17 -6.47 6.34
N HIS A 484 24.36 -5.93 7.25
CA HIS A 484 23.66 -6.69 8.29
C HIS A 484 22.28 -7.12 7.80
N LEU A 485 22.02 -8.43 7.82
CA LEU A 485 20.76 -9.00 7.37
C LEU A 485 19.97 -9.52 8.57
N LEU A 486 18.72 -9.10 8.71
CA LEU A 486 17.77 -9.70 9.65
C LEU A 486 16.75 -10.54 8.89
N ILE A 487 16.68 -11.82 9.22
CA ILE A 487 15.62 -12.73 8.77
C ILE A 487 14.69 -12.98 9.96
N GLY A 488 13.41 -12.69 9.81
CA GLY A 488 12.43 -12.89 10.87
C GLY A 488 11.69 -14.23 10.77
N PRO A 489 10.73 -14.48 11.68
CA PRO A 489 10.12 -15.79 11.87
C PRO A 489 9.39 -16.27 10.62
N ARG A 490 9.31 -17.57 10.43
CA ARG A 490 8.71 -18.26 9.26
C ARG A 490 9.37 -18.00 7.91
N SER A 491 10.38 -17.13 7.84
CA SER A 491 11.06 -16.84 6.58
C SER A 491 11.69 -18.09 5.99
N GLY A 492 11.32 -18.44 4.75
CA GLY A 492 11.82 -19.65 4.11
C GLY A 492 11.25 -20.96 4.68
N SER A 493 10.12 -20.89 5.39
CA SER A 493 9.47 -22.08 5.96
C SER A 493 8.62 -22.86 4.98
N LYS A 494 8.40 -22.32 3.77
CA LYS A 494 7.61 -22.94 2.71
C LYS A 494 8.36 -22.92 1.38
N THR A 495 8.02 -23.87 0.51
CA THR A 495 8.34 -23.84 -0.91
C THR A 495 7.30 -22.99 -1.67
N GLN A 496 7.55 -22.73 -2.96
CA GLN A 496 6.61 -22.00 -3.82
C GLN A 496 5.23 -22.68 -3.96
N ASP A 497 5.17 -23.98 -3.69
CA ASP A 497 3.96 -24.82 -3.70
C ASP A 497 3.43 -25.11 -2.29
N PHE A 498 3.76 -24.28 -1.30
CA PHE A 498 3.25 -24.36 0.08
C PHE A 498 3.67 -25.63 0.86
N SER A 499 4.69 -26.35 0.41
CA SER A 499 5.24 -27.50 1.12
C SER A 499 6.32 -27.07 2.12
N ILE A 500 6.60 -27.88 3.13
CA ILE A 500 7.76 -27.66 4.03
C ILE A 500 9.03 -28.04 3.25
N PRO A 501 10.08 -27.19 3.19
CA PRO A 501 11.34 -27.53 2.55
C PRO A 501 11.98 -28.77 3.16
N ALA A 502 12.68 -29.57 2.35
CA ALA A 502 13.33 -30.81 2.82
C ALA A 502 14.39 -30.57 3.92
N ASN A 503 15.03 -29.39 3.93
CA ASN A 503 16.00 -29.01 4.96
C ASN A 503 15.38 -28.33 6.19
N LEU A 504 14.05 -28.18 6.22
CA LEU A 504 13.28 -27.36 7.16
C LEU A 504 13.62 -25.87 7.09
N ALA A 505 12.82 -25.03 7.75
CA ALA A 505 13.06 -23.60 7.82
C ALA A 505 14.37 -23.29 8.58
N PRO A 506 15.09 -22.20 8.24
CA PRO A 506 14.79 -21.23 7.19
C PRO A 506 15.27 -21.66 5.80
N ASP A 507 15.68 -22.91 5.58
CA ASP A 507 16.19 -23.44 4.29
C ASP A 507 17.28 -22.57 3.65
N LEU A 508 18.28 -22.20 4.45
CA LEU A 508 19.50 -21.55 4.00
C LEU A 508 20.71 -22.48 4.11
N PRO A 509 21.73 -22.33 3.24
CA PRO A 509 22.99 -23.06 3.38
C PRO A 509 23.63 -22.84 4.75
N SER A 510 24.12 -23.91 5.39
CA SER A 510 24.70 -23.84 6.74
C SER A 510 25.95 -22.97 6.85
N ASN A 511 26.64 -22.70 5.74
CA ASN A 511 27.75 -21.74 5.71
C ASN A 511 27.28 -20.28 5.81
N LEU A 512 26.03 -19.98 5.43
CA LEU A 512 25.41 -18.68 5.64
C LEU A 512 24.76 -18.60 7.03
N LEU A 513 23.92 -19.57 7.37
CA LEU A 513 23.24 -19.64 8.66
C LEU A 513 22.96 -21.09 9.05
N ASP A 514 23.62 -21.56 10.11
CA ASP A 514 23.44 -22.91 10.62
C ASP A 514 22.34 -23.02 11.67
N VAL A 515 21.10 -22.91 11.21
CA VAL A 515 19.87 -22.95 12.01
C VAL A 515 18.85 -23.88 11.36
N LYS A 516 18.12 -24.63 12.18
CA LYS A 516 16.93 -25.39 11.78
C LYS A 516 15.78 -25.16 12.75
N VAL A 517 14.61 -24.88 12.22
CA VAL A 517 13.36 -24.80 12.99
C VAL A 517 12.79 -26.20 13.13
N MET A 518 12.90 -26.77 14.33
CA MET A 518 12.48 -28.15 14.60
C MET A 518 10.97 -28.28 14.82
N ARG A 519 10.37 -27.24 15.42
CA ARG A 519 8.91 -27.13 15.64
C ARG A 519 8.56 -25.69 15.99
N VAL A 520 7.27 -25.39 15.90
CA VAL A 520 6.69 -24.08 16.20
C VAL A 520 5.72 -24.21 17.37
N ASP A 521 5.69 -23.18 18.19
CA ASP A 521 4.74 -22.96 19.27
C ASP A 521 3.93 -21.69 18.97
N SER A 522 2.60 -21.84 18.85
CA SER A 522 1.65 -20.75 18.63
C SER A 522 1.04 -20.33 19.96
N ILE A 523 1.37 -19.12 20.42
CA ILE A 523 1.08 -18.66 21.77
C ILE A 523 -0.11 -17.69 21.75
N ASP A 524 -1.06 -17.85 22.68
CA ASP A 524 -2.15 -16.89 22.84
C ASP A 524 -1.58 -15.49 23.16
N PRO A 525 -2.05 -14.41 22.49
CA PRO A 525 -1.53 -13.06 22.72
C PRO A 525 -1.59 -12.58 24.18
N SER A 526 -2.45 -13.17 25.03
CA SER A 526 -2.55 -12.84 26.45
C SER A 526 -1.47 -13.50 27.32
N ILE A 527 -0.65 -14.39 26.76
CA ILE A 527 0.43 -15.08 27.45
C ILE A 527 1.76 -14.51 26.97
N ASP A 528 2.47 -13.85 27.88
CA ASP A 528 3.85 -13.42 27.64
C ASP A 528 4.82 -14.55 27.98
N VAL A 529 5.63 -14.95 27.00
CA VAL A 529 6.85 -15.73 27.28
C VAL A 529 8.00 -14.73 27.40
N GLU A 530 8.45 -14.50 28.63
CA GLU A 530 9.51 -13.54 28.90
C GLU A 530 10.82 -13.88 28.16
N VAL A 531 11.48 -12.83 27.67
CA VAL A 531 12.80 -12.92 27.07
C VAL A 531 13.84 -12.43 28.08
N ARG A 532 14.99 -13.11 28.21
CA ARG A 532 16.04 -12.70 29.15
C ARG A 532 16.51 -11.28 28.84
N GLY A 533 16.48 -10.42 29.84
CA GLY A 533 16.80 -8.99 29.71
C GLY A 533 15.53 -8.13 29.61
N SER A 534 14.98 -7.99 28.41
CA SER A 534 13.76 -7.20 28.17
C SER A 534 13.01 -7.68 26.93
N GLY A 535 11.69 -7.52 26.96
CA GLY A 535 10.76 -7.98 25.93
C GLY A 535 10.09 -9.31 26.27
N SER A 536 9.11 -9.67 25.44
CA SER A 536 8.34 -10.90 25.54
C SER A 536 8.01 -11.41 24.14
N ILE A 537 7.90 -12.73 24.03
CA ILE A 537 7.38 -13.41 22.85
C ILE A 537 5.87 -13.55 22.99
N HIS A 538 5.16 -13.28 21.90
CA HIS A 538 3.72 -13.50 21.75
C HIS A 538 3.44 -14.07 20.36
N HIS A 539 2.26 -14.66 20.11
CA HIS A 539 1.84 -15.26 18.84
C HIS A 539 2.68 -16.44 18.33
N TRP A 540 3.99 -16.27 18.15
CA TRP A 540 4.86 -17.20 17.44
C TRP A 540 6.21 -17.39 18.13
N ARG A 541 6.59 -18.65 18.36
CA ARG A 541 7.91 -19.03 18.89
C ARG A 541 8.42 -20.28 18.16
N GLU A 542 9.63 -20.21 17.63
CA GLU A 542 10.28 -21.33 16.95
C GLU A 542 11.28 -22.00 17.88
N ARG A 543 11.32 -23.35 17.86
CA ARG A 543 12.34 -24.13 18.57
C ARG A 543 13.50 -24.37 17.63
N LEU A 544 14.58 -23.61 17.85
CA LEU A 544 15.77 -23.64 16.99
C LEU A 544 16.76 -24.71 17.45
N GLU A 545 17.19 -25.55 16.50
CA GLU A 545 18.44 -26.31 16.58
C GLU A 545 19.50 -25.52 15.81
N THR A 546 20.61 -25.15 16.46
CA THR A 546 21.55 -24.20 15.88
C THR A 546 22.98 -24.43 16.39
N ARG A 547 23.97 -24.15 15.52
CA ARG A 547 25.37 -23.95 15.91
C ARG A 547 25.82 -22.49 15.76
N ALA A 548 24.92 -21.62 15.29
CA ALA A 548 25.12 -20.19 15.23
C ALA A 548 25.22 -19.59 16.65
N ASN A 549 25.75 -18.37 16.75
CA ASN A 549 25.87 -17.68 18.03
C ASN A 549 24.48 -17.25 18.53
N VAL A 550 24.19 -17.50 19.80
CA VAL A 550 22.91 -17.12 20.42
C VAL A 550 23.05 -15.72 21.01
N VAL A 551 22.26 -14.77 20.50
CA VAL A 551 22.28 -13.35 20.91
C VAL A 551 21.22 -13.08 21.97
N ILE A 552 20.03 -13.66 21.80
CA ILE A 552 18.91 -13.51 22.73
C ILE A 552 18.31 -14.90 23.01
N GLU A 553 18.04 -15.18 24.28
CA GLU A 553 17.34 -16.37 24.77
C GLU A 553 16.09 -15.98 25.55
N ASP A 554 15.11 -16.87 25.55
CA ASP A 554 13.99 -16.77 26.46
C ASP A 554 14.29 -17.35 27.85
N VAL A 555 13.34 -17.18 28.77
CA VAL A 555 13.49 -17.65 30.17
C VAL A 555 13.63 -19.17 30.28
N ASP A 556 13.15 -19.93 29.30
CA ASP A 556 13.29 -21.40 29.25
C ASP A 556 14.64 -21.84 28.66
N GLY A 557 15.48 -20.90 28.21
CA GLY A 557 16.79 -21.17 27.63
C GLY A 557 16.75 -21.56 26.15
N TRP A 558 15.67 -21.23 25.42
CA TRP A 558 15.64 -21.44 23.97
C TRP A 558 16.15 -20.21 23.21
N PRO A 559 16.90 -20.40 22.11
CA PRO A 559 17.34 -19.30 21.27
C PRO A 559 16.16 -18.55 20.63
N VAL A 560 16.20 -17.23 20.70
CA VAL A 560 15.20 -16.31 20.12
C VAL A 560 15.79 -15.51 18.97
N LEU A 561 16.98 -14.92 19.18
CA LEU A 561 17.77 -14.27 18.15
C LEU A 561 19.13 -14.96 18.08
N VAL A 562 19.51 -15.40 16.90
CA VAL A 562 20.82 -16.02 16.64
C VAL A 562 21.50 -15.33 15.46
N ASN A 563 22.82 -15.39 15.38
CA ASN A 563 23.55 -14.87 14.23
C ASN A 563 24.76 -15.73 13.83
N GLN A 564 25.11 -15.64 12.54
CA GLN A 564 26.34 -16.16 11.97
C GLN A 564 26.96 -15.08 11.09
N GLY A 565 28.04 -14.47 11.59
CA GLY A 565 28.56 -13.24 10.98
C GLY A 565 27.53 -12.11 11.09
N LYS A 566 27.21 -11.48 9.95
CA LYS A 566 26.26 -10.36 9.86
C LYS A 566 24.82 -10.78 9.56
N LEU A 567 24.55 -12.08 9.46
CA LEU A 567 23.20 -12.62 9.22
C LEU A 567 22.57 -13.04 10.55
N TYR A 568 21.47 -12.39 10.90
CA TYR A 568 20.66 -12.61 12.09
C TYR A 568 19.36 -13.35 11.73
N TYR A 569 18.93 -14.25 12.61
CA TYR A 569 17.64 -14.92 12.51
C TYR A 569 16.84 -14.75 13.80
N LEU A 570 15.68 -14.11 13.70
CA LEU A 570 14.71 -13.94 14.78
C LEU A 570 13.64 -15.03 14.66
N GLY A 571 13.67 -16.02 15.55
CA GLY A 571 12.74 -17.15 15.56
C GLY A 571 11.42 -16.89 16.29
N ALA A 572 11.01 -15.64 16.49
CA ALA A 572 9.80 -15.33 17.24
C ALA A 572 9.12 -14.02 16.81
N SER A 573 7.81 -13.97 16.98
CA SER A 573 7.08 -12.70 17.09
C SER A 573 7.17 -12.21 18.53
N GLY A 574 7.01 -10.91 18.79
CA GLY A 574 7.06 -10.44 20.17
C GLY A 574 6.75 -8.97 20.36
N SER A 575 6.76 -8.57 21.63
CA SER A 575 6.36 -7.23 22.06
C SER A 575 7.18 -6.15 21.38
N LYS A 576 6.63 -4.93 21.35
CA LYS A 576 7.32 -3.74 20.81
C LYS A 576 8.71 -3.56 21.44
N ALA A 577 8.89 -3.96 22.70
CA ALA A 577 10.19 -3.94 23.40
C ALA A 577 11.19 -4.97 22.85
N LEU A 578 10.76 -6.20 22.53
CA LEU A 578 11.63 -7.19 21.90
C LEU A 578 12.07 -6.72 20.51
N ILE A 579 11.13 -6.26 19.69
CA ILE A 579 11.42 -5.78 18.33
C ILE A 579 12.33 -4.56 18.37
N GLN A 580 12.08 -3.61 19.29
CA GLN A 580 12.96 -2.45 19.47
C GLN A 580 14.38 -2.88 19.84
N ARG A 581 14.54 -3.84 20.76
CA ARG A 581 15.86 -4.36 21.15
C ARG A 581 16.62 -5.00 19.98
N VAL A 582 15.92 -5.75 19.12
CA VAL A 582 16.53 -6.33 17.90
C VAL A 582 16.99 -5.23 16.94
N VAL A 583 16.18 -4.19 16.75
CA VAL A 583 16.54 -3.05 15.88
C VAL A 583 17.69 -2.23 16.46
N ASP A 584 17.69 -1.99 17.77
CA ASP A 584 18.77 -1.27 18.46
C ASP A 584 20.10 -2.02 18.30
N GLN A 585 20.10 -3.36 18.40
CA GLN A 585 21.27 -4.18 18.11
C GLN A 585 21.78 -3.97 16.67
N LEU A 586 20.88 -3.98 15.68
CA LEU A 586 21.27 -3.81 14.28
C LEU A 586 21.81 -2.39 14.01
N ILE A 587 21.24 -1.38 14.65
CA ILE A 587 21.70 0.01 14.58
C ILE A 587 23.11 0.14 15.12
N GLU A 588 23.39 -0.47 16.27
CA GLU A 588 24.73 -0.45 16.89
C GLU A 588 25.76 -1.20 16.03
N GLU A 589 25.43 -2.40 15.56
CA GLU A 589 26.33 -3.25 14.76
C GLU A 589 26.66 -2.64 13.39
N ALA A 590 25.70 -1.95 12.77
CA ALA A 590 25.87 -1.30 11.47
C ALA A 590 26.35 0.17 11.57
N ASP A 591 26.59 0.68 12.78
CA ASP A 591 26.96 2.09 13.04
C ASP A 591 26.03 3.08 12.30
N LEU A 592 24.72 2.86 12.44
CA LEU A 592 23.73 3.70 11.79
C LEU A 592 23.58 5.04 12.51
N PRO A 593 23.55 6.17 11.78
CA PRO A 593 23.29 7.48 12.36
C PRO A 593 21.85 7.53 12.85
N THR A 594 21.66 7.97 14.10
CA THR A 594 20.36 8.06 14.73
C THR A 594 20.11 9.46 15.28
N ILE A 595 18.82 9.77 15.47
CA ILE A 595 18.35 10.97 16.12
C ILE A 595 17.43 10.56 17.26
N ASN A 596 17.63 11.19 18.43
CA ASN A 596 16.73 11.05 19.55
C ASN A 596 15.46 11.90 19.32
N LEU A 597 14.42 11.27 18.78
CA LEU A 597 13.15 11.92 18.49
C LEU A 597 12.22 11.90 19.71
N PRO A 598 11.53 13.02 20.02
CA PRO A 598 10.45 13.02 21.00
C PRO A 598 9.34 12.04 20.63
N ALA A 599 8.58 11.58 21.63
CA ALA A 599 7.45 10.68 21.41
C ALA A 599 6.43 11.30 20.43
N GLY A 600 6.02 10.53 19.42
CA GLY A 600 5.11 10.99 18.36
C GLY A 600 5.77 11.85 17.27
N VAL A 601 7.05 12.21 17.39
CA VAL A 601 7.78 12.91 16.33
C VAL A 601 8.42 11.91 15.38
N ARG A 602 8.37 12.20 14.08
CA ARG A 602 9.07 11.48 13.02
C ARG A 602 9.82 12.45 12.12
N CYS A 603 10.84 11.95 11.43
CA CYS A 603 11.50 12.71 10.39
C CYS A 603 11.82 11.87 9.15
N ARG A 604 12.08 12.57 8.04
CA ARG A 604 12.52 12.01 6.77
C ARG A 604 13.45 12.99 6.07
N THR A 605 14.48 12.51 5.39
CA THR A 605 15.38 13.36 4.58
C THR A 605 14.97 13.40 3.11
N ARG A 606 15.07 14.58 2.49
CA ARG A 606 14.86 14.80 1.05
C ARG A 606 15.60 16.06 0.58
N ALA A 607 16.32 15.97 -0.53
CA ALA A 607 16.90 17.12 -1.24
C ALA A 607 17.73 18.07 -0.35
N GLY A 608 18.52 17.53 0.58
CA GLY A 608 19.34 18.34 1.51
C GLY A 608 18.56 18.94 2.68
N PHE A 609 17.33 18.49 2.90
CA PHE A 609 16.50 18.88 4.03
C PHE A 609 16.10 17.67 4.87
N ARG A 610 15.85 17.91 6.15
CA ARG A 610 15.18 16.97 7.07
C ARG A 610 13.85 17.57 7.48
N VAL A 611 12.77 16.85 7.20
CA VAL A 611 11.40 17.27 7.53
C VAL A 611 10.97 16.53 8.80
N TYR A 612 10.66 17.28 9.84
CA TYR A 612 10.10 16.78 11.10
C TYR A 612 8.60 17.00 11.14
N VAL A 613 7.86 15.99 11.58
CA VAL A 613 6.40 16.02 11.77
C VAL A 613 6.03 15.56 13.18
N ASN A 614 5.07 16.23 13.81
CA ASN A 614 4.63 15.92 15.18
C ASN A 614 3.20 15.36 15.21
N TYR A 615 3.09 14.05 15.41
CA TYR A 615 1.83 13.33 15.65
C TYR A 615 1.42 13.32 17.14
N GLY A 616 2.21 13.92 18.04
CA GLY A 616 1.85 14.11 19.43
C GLY A 616 0.66 15.07 19.59
N ALA A 617 -0.18 14.83 20.59
CA ALA A 617 -1.31 15.70 20.92
C ALA A 617 -0.89 17.04 21.56
N GLY A 618 0.40 17.20 21.90
CA GLY A 618 0.98 18.41 22.49
C GLY A 618 2.27 18.82 21.79
N PRO A 619 2.85 19.97 22.18
CA PRO A 619 4.12 20.43 21.64
C PRO A 619 5.26 19.49 22.02
N ALA A 620 6.27 19.42 21.16
CA ALA A 620 7.51 18.70 21.38
C ALA A 620 8.70 19.61 21.03
N THR A 621 9.78 19.53 21.81
CA THR A 621 11.01 20.26 21.54
C THR A 621 12.00 19.36 20.81
N LEU A 622 12.42 19.76 19.62
CA LEU A 622 13.45 19.09 18.84
C LEU A 622 14.83 19.37 19.44
N ASN A 623 15.63 18.32 19.56
CA ASN A 623 17.07 18.46 19.75
C ASN A 623 17.70 18.59 18.36
N PRO A 624 18.37 19.71 18.01
CA PRO A 624 19.00 19.86 16.71
C PRO A 624 19.97 18.71 16.44
N ALA A 625 19.84 18.08 15.27
CA ALA A 625 20.77 17.03 14.89
C ALA A 625 22.12 17.64 14.49
N THR A 626 23.21 16.91 14.72
CA THR A 626 24.57 17.42 14.51
C THR A 626 24.91 17.64 13.03
N ASP A 627 24.14 17.03 12.13
CA ASP A 627 24.21 17.16 10.67
C ASP A 627 23.32 18.28 10.13
N GLU A 628 22.77 19.15 10.98
CA GLU A 628 21.89 20.25 10.58
C GLU A 628 22.58 21.63 10.70
N SER A 629 22.23 22.53 9.78
CA SER A 629 22.74 23.92 9.73
C SER A 629 21.71 24.97 10.18
N GLY A 630 20.47 24.56 10.45
CA GLY A 630 19.39 25.40 10.97
C GLY A 630 18.03 25.10 10.33
N TYR A 631 16.98 25.71 10.87
CA TYR A 631 15.60 25.55 10.38
C TYR A 631 15.26 26.58 9.31
N VAL A 632 14.66 26.12 8.21
CA VAL A 632 14.20 26.92 7.08
C VAL A 632 12.68 27.08 7.05
N LEU A 633 11.97 26.21 7.77
CA LEU A 633 10.54 26.30 8.05
C LEU A 633 10.29 25.83 9.48
N GLY A 634 9.45 26.52 10.24
CA GLY A 634 9.17 26.18 11.63
C GLY A 634 10.31 26.52 12.60
N THR A 635 10.27 25.95 13.80
CA THR A 635 11.30 26.13 14.85
C THR A 635 11.55 24.81 15.59
N ALA A 636 12.47 24.81 16.57
CA ALA A 636 12.68 23.66 17.44
C ALA A 636 11.44 23.31 18.27
N GLU A 637 10.58 24.28 18.56
CA GLU A 637 9.32 24.06 19.28
C GLU A 637 8.23 23.66 18.28
N LEU A 638 8.01 22.35 18.16
CA LEU A 638 7.10 21.75 17.21
C LEU A 638 5.73 21.55 17.87
N THR A 639 4.75 22.36 17.49
CA THR A 639 3.37 22.22 18.00
C THR A 639 2.77 20.87 17.63
N ALA A 640 1.66 20.47 18.27
CA ALA A 640 0.86 19.36 17.78
C ALA A 640 0.45 19.60 16.31
N ALA A 641 0.46 18.55 15.48
CA ALA A 641 0.29 18.64 14.03
C ALA A 641 1.28 19.59 13.32
N GLY A 642 2.41 19.90 13.97
CA GLY A 642 3.43 20.81 13.47
C GLY A 642 4.36 20.17 12.44
N VAL A 643 4.94 21.02 11.59
CA VAL A 643 6.01 20.66 10.63
C VAL A 643 7.15 21.65 10.78
N THR A 644 8.37 21.13 10.92
CA THR A 644 9.62 21.89 10.89
C THR A 644 10.55 21.28 9.83
N VAL A 645 11.23 22.12 9.07
CA VAL A 645 12.20 21.69 8.05
C VAL A 645 13.57 22.24 8.39
N ALA A 646 14.53 21.35 8.60
CA ALA A 646 15.93 21.67 8.80
C ALA A 646 16.72 21.53 7.51
N LYS A 647 17.76 22.34 7.33
CA LYS A 647 18.72 22.21 6.23
C LYS A 647 19.91 21.36 6.70
N LEU A 648 20.24 20.31 5.95
CA LEU A 648 21.40 19.47 6.23
C LEU A 648 22.71 20.25 5.95
N ALA A 649 23.72 20.03 6.79
CA ALA A 649 25.04 20.68 6.71
C ALA A 649 25.88 20.15 5.54
N THR A 650 25.66 18.90 5.14
CA THR A 650 26.21 18.27 3.94
C THR A 650 25.07 17.75 3.09
N ALA A 651 25.20 17.83 1.77
CA ALA A 651 24.26 17.19 0.86
C ALA A 651 24.59 15.69 0.80
N GLY A 652 23.82 14.87 1.51
CA GLY A 652 23.96 13.41 1.52
C GLY A 652 23.61 12.83 2.86
#